data_AF-A0A2S5EG53-F1
#
_entry.id   AF-A0A2S5EG53-F1
#
_cell.length_a   1.000
_cell.length_b   1.000
_cell.length_c   1.000
_cell.angle_alpha   90.00
_cell.angle_beta   90.00
_cell.angle_gamma   90.00
#
_symmetry.space_group_name_H-M   'P 1'
#
loop_
_entity.id
_entity.type
_entity.pdbx_description
1 polymer ?
#
loop_
_entity_poly.entity_id
_entity_poly.type
_entity_poly.pdbx_seq_one_letter_code
_entity_poly.pdbx_strand_id
1 'polypeptide(L)'
;MKKLVILLITLIFSLTAFTIDVEAVRDVYANLMQAYNEEESASNEEFVSFFQELNNLGLYRFYRTQMIGSAEYVDRPTNVQTYLSQIYHNVQSQFTTIEEKLAFAGFLVYVQSDLSGEQITQEMIRSMPAYFATVQDYTRSLENDALTYFGNVIIYSLGIVETAPFTNIERFESDAEILDTSFYIYEGETNPEYDEIILENKESLEKGIQQLAQSGITGRPLQIAIDQLSYNYVNSLINETNEQIQQVTYMFIEEGKAGANISFIRIIIYAVLILITFLFLRKYLWVTVLSVFGVEFVYLLTFYNPIKDIVSSFLYGSYIVTFVLLFLAVLLFKSFGKKTKMREKVINFSIFFLVLLTLFVPSYYSYDLLMEKNTQFDNSTFETQLLNDVVAYPHAPLHKTISSLNSHLGSEYSKVNTFYRSTFSSFLADLLNAEVLSNLQGSSVQTNREGLKIDKVENYRGVPLDFSKEIADFVNSSEIAERNIYNELGTLKVQVHDVLKFSDIEFESKFIDASNQLLQSTDLIDPLLPNLNSFFDVEKVDKINLKTYNTVFGTKIFLLFFLGLTIFVIFEEKFAKYISLISMYFLSILSFIKVTPLKVFSQTGYPTIYTVDYNINYNFGIILLILTSLLFLRYLHYQRNK
;
A
#
# COMPACT_ATOMS: atom_id res chain seq x y z
N MET A 1 10.09 -60.27 2.38
CA MET A 1 10.70 -59.02 1.90
C MET A 1 9.67 -58.01 1.40
N LYS A 2 8.80 -58.30 0.42
CA LYS A 2 7.75 -57.34 -0.03
C LYS A 2 6.79 -56.85 1.08
N LYS A 3 6.35 -57.73 1.99
CA LYS A 3 5.50 -57.33 3.14
C LYS A 3 6.24 -56.48 4.18
N LEU A 4 7.55 -56.67 4.33
CA LEU A 4 8.37 -55.92 5.28
C LEU A 4 8.67 -54.52 4.74
N VAL A 5 8.88 -54.40 3.42
CA VAL A 5 9.01 -53.11 2.73
C VAL A 5 7.68 -52.36 2.72
N ILE A 6 6.55 -53.03 2.46
CA ILE A 6 5.23 -52.39 2.55
C ILE A 6 4.96 -51.94 3.99
N LEU A 7 5.25 -52.78 4.99
CA LEU A 7 5.06 -52.45 6.40
C LEU A 7 5.94 -51.29 6.84
N LEU A 8 7.20 -51.23 6.38
CA LEU A 8 8.14 -50.14 6.65
C LEU A 8 7.76 -48.85 5.89
N ILE A 9 7.21 -48.97 4.68
CA ILE A 9 6.65 -47.84 3.93
C ILE A 9 5.37 -47.33 4.60
N THR A 10 4.47 -48.18 5.08
CA THR A 10 3.29 -47.75 5.86
C THR A 10 3.68 -47.21 7.23
N LEU A 11 4.75 -47.72 7.86
CA LEU A 11 5.26 -47.20 9.13
C LEU A 11 5.90 -45.80 8.96
N ILE A 12 6.62 -45.59 7.84
CA ILE A 12 7.19 -44.29 7.48
C ILE A 12 6.08 -43.31 7.08
N PHE A 13 5.06 -43.75 6.32
CA PHE A 13 3.89 -42.92 5.99
C PHE A 13 2.98 -42.63 7.20
N SER A 14 3.00 -43.47 8.24
CA SER A 14 2.26 -43.23 9.47
C SER A 14 3.03 -42.39 10.50
N LEU A 15 4.34 -42.18 10.28
CA LEU A 15 5.23 -41.32 11.09
C LEU A 15 5.23 -39.85 10.64
N THR A 16 4.54 -39.52 9.55
CA THR A 16 4.49 -38.17 8.96
C THR A 16 3.12 -37.52 9.17
N ALA A 17 2.36 -37.92 10.18
CA ALA A 17 0.97 -37.50 10.28
C ALA A 17 0.83 -36.10 10.89
N PHE A 18 1.70 -35.66 11.82
CA PHE A 18 1.53 -34.36 12.47
C PHE A 18 2.83 -33.62 12.88
N THR A 19 3.97 -33.99 12.32
CA THR A 19 5.21 -33.20 12.40
C THR A 19 5.47 -32.45 11.09
N ILE A 20 5.80 -31.15 11.17
CA ILE A 20 6.13 -30.37 9.96
C ILE A 20 7.45 -30.92 9.40
N ASP A 21 7.42 -31.44 8.17
CA ASP A 21 8.64 -31.84 7.47
C ASP A 21 9.40 -30.58 6.98
N VAL A 22 10.33 -30.14 7.82
CA VAL A 22 11.17 -28.95 7.55
C VAL A 22 11.95 -29.08 6.24
N GLU A 23 12.35 -30.29 5.85
CA GLU A 23 13.08 -30.52 4.61
C GLU A 23 12.15 -30.39 3.40
N ALA A 24 10.94 -30.94 3.47
CA ALA A 24 9.93 -30.73 2.44
C ALA A 24 9.55 -29.25 2.28
N VAL A 25 9.42 -28.50 3.39
CA VAL A 25 9.21 -27.03 3.34
C VAL A 25 10.39 -26.34 2.65
N ARG A 26 11.62 -26.74 2.96
CA ARG A 26 12.84 -26.18 2.35
C ARG A 26 12.87 -26.44 0.84
N ASP A 27 12.64 -27.67 0.42
CA ASP A 27 12.67 -28.05 -1.00
C ASP A 27 11.63 -27.28 -1.81
N VAL A 28 10.40 -27.17 -1.30
CA VAL A 28 9.36 -26.36 -1.94
C VAL A 28 9.81 -24.90 -1.97
N TYR A 29 10.19 -24.31 -0.84
CA TYR A 29 10.61 -22.90 -0.76
C TYR A 29 11.76 -22.54 -1.73
N ALA A 30 12.79 -23.40 -1.81
CA ALA A 30 13.91 -23.21 -2.71
C ALA A 30 13.48 -23.25 -4.19
N ASN A 31 12.58 -24.17 -4.55
CA ASN A 31 12.01 -24.24 -5.89
C ASN A 31 11.19 -22.97 -6.23
N LEU A 32 10.41 -22.44 -5.28
CA LEU A 32 9.65 -21.19 -5.46
C LEU A 32 10.61 -20.01 -5.72
N MET A 33 11.68 -19.91 -4.94
CA MET A 33 12.70 -18.87 -5.11
C MET A 33 13.44 -18.99 -6.44
N GLN A 34 13.78 -20.20 -6.87
CA GLN A 34 14.44 -20.43 -8.15
C GLN A 34 13.54 -20.01 -9.31
N ALA A 35 12.27 -20.44 -9.29
CA ALA A 35 11.29 -20.06 -10.31
C ALA A 35 11.09 -18.53 -10.39
N TYR A 36 11.11 -17.84 -9.24
CA TYR A 36 11.05 -16.37 -9.19
C TYR A 36 12.27 -15.69 -9.81
N ASN A 37 13.48 -16.16 -9.49
CA ASN A 37 14.72 -15.52 -9.93
C ASN A 37 15.07 -15.77 -11.41
N GLU A 38 14.63 -16.91 -11.97
CA GLU A 38 14.93 -17.25 -13.36
C GLU A 38 14.06 -16.47 -14.36
N GLU A 39 13.07 -15.67 -13.92
CA GLU A 39 12.13 -14.86 -14.73
C GLU A 39 11.46 -15.59 -15.94
N GLU A 40 11.69 -16.90 -16.14
CA GLU A 40 11.42 -17.59 -17.41
C GLU A 40 10.87 -19.02 -17.30
N SER A 41 10.53 -19.56 -16.12
CA SER A 41 9.85 -20.87 -16.02
C SER A 41 8.32 -20.73 -15.97
N ALA A 42 7.76 -20.18 -17.06
CA ALA A 42 6.34 -20.27 -17.42
C ALA A 42 5.86 -21.72 -17.70
N SER A 43 6.59 -22.74 -17.23
CA SER A 43 6.29 -24.16 -17.41
C SER A 43 5.61 -24.79 -16.20
N ASN A 44 5.48 -24.08 -15.08
CA ASN A 44 4.72 -24.56 -13.92
C ASN A 44 3.37 -23.82 -13.87
N GLU A 45 2.29 -24.48 -14.27
CA GLU A 45 0.94 -23.89 -14.39
C GLU A 45 0.46 -23.24 -13.07
N GLU A 46 0.88 -23.81 -11.93
CA GLU A 46 0.59 -23.30 -10.59
C GLU A 46 1.15 -21.88 -10.36
N PHE A 47 2.29 -21.54 -10.98
CA PHE A 47 2.99 -20.27 -10.78
C PHE A 47 2.55 -19.12 -11.69
N VAL A 48 1.91 -19.43 -12.81
CA VAL A 48 1.44 -18.42 -13.77
C VAL A 48 0.43 -17.49 -13.10
N SER A 49 -0.46 -18.06 -12.28
CA SER A 49 -1.45 -17.31 -11.52
C SER A 49 -0.83 -16.32 -10.53
N PHE A 50 0.22 -16.74 -9.82
CA PHE A 50 0.97 -15.89 -8.90
C PHE A 50 1.63 -14.70 -9.61
N PHE A 51 2.36 -14.94 -10.72
CA PHE A 51 3.02 -13.86 -11.46
C PHE A 51 2.04 -12.90 -12.12
N GLN A 52 0.90 -13.41 -12.62
CA GLN A 52 -0.16 -12.58 -13.15
C GLN A 52 -0.73 -11.65 -12.08
N GLU A 53 -1.04 -12.19 -10.89
CA GLU A 53 -1.53 -11.38 -9.77
C GLU A 53 -0.47 -10.40 -9.24
N LEU A 54 0.81 -10.78 -9.25
CA LEU A 54 1.92 -9.89 -8.90
C LEU A 54 2.07 -8.74 -9.89
N ASN A 55 1.87 -9.00 -11.20
CA ASN A 55 1.83 -7.97 -12.22
C ASN A 55 0.60 -7.06 -12.04
N ASN A 56 -0.57 -7.64 -11.73
CA ASN A 56 -1.80 -6.89 -11.44
C ASN A 56 -1.64 -5.97 -10.22
N LEU A 57 -0.90 -6.39 -9.19
CA LEU A 57 -0.52 -5.53 -8.05
C LEU A 57 0.32 -4.32 -8.49
N GLY A 58 1.29 -4.54 -9.39
CA GLY A 58 2.09 -3.47 -10.00
C GLY A 58 1.23 -2.49 -10.80
N LEU A 59 0.31 -3.01 -11.63
CA LEU A 59 -0.63 -2.22 -12.42
C LEU A 59 -1.61 -1.43 -11.54
N TYR A 60 -2.16 -2.03 -10.49
CA TYR A 60 -3.03 -1.32 -9.53
C TYR A 60 -2.32 -0.13 -8.92
N ARG A 61 -1.10 -0.30 -8.42
CA ARG A 61 -0.34 0.82 -7.83
C ARG A 61 -0.01 1.90 -8.86
N PHE A 62 0.29 1.49 -10.08
CA PHE A 62 0.52 2.42 -11.17
C PHE A 62 -0.74 3.23 -11.50
N TYR A 63 -1.88 2.59 -11.76
CA TYR A 63 -3.15 3.25 -12.06
C TYR A 63 -3.62 4.14 -10.92
N ARG A 64 -3.55 3.65 -9.68
CA ARG A 64 -3.86 4.47 -8.49
C ARG A 64 -3.03 5.75 -8.47
N THR A 65 -1.73 5.64 -8.73
CA THR A 65 -0.82 6.80 -8.76
C THR A 65 -1.17 7.78 -9.88
N GLN A 66 -1.61 7.29 -11.04
CA GLN A 66 -2.06 8.14 -12.15
C GLN A 66 -3.41 8.82 -11.87
N MET A 67 -4.35 8.11 -11.24
CA MET A 67 -5.73 8.57 -11.04
C MET A 67 -5.90 9.47 -9.81
N ILE A 68 -5.33 9.08 -8.66
CA ILE A 68 -5.54 9.76 -7.37
C ILE A 68 -4.24 10.06 -6.62
N GLY A 69 -3.07 9.80 -7.23
CA GLY A 69 -1.77 10.02 -6.61
C GLY A 69 -1.28 8.85 -5.74
N SER A 70 -0.12 9.03 -5.09
CA SER A 70 0.44 8.02 -4.18
C SER A 70 -0.44 7.84 -2.94
N ALA A 71 -0.46 6.64 -2.36
CA ALA A 71 -1.17 6.42 -1.10
C ALA A 71 -0.50 7.23 0.01
N GLU A 72 -1.19 8.22 0.56
CA GLU A 72 -0.71 8.88 1.78
C GLU A 72 -0.81 7.89 2.94
N TYR A 73 0.18 7.93 3.84
CA TYR A 73 0.24 7.09 5.04
C TYR A 73 -1.01 7.25 5.93
N VAL A 74 -1.79 8.31 5.71
CA VAL A 74 -3.00 8.69 6.46
C VAL A 74 -4.25 7.98 5.92
N ASP A 75 -4.28 7.53 4.66
CA ASP A 75 -5.51 7.01 4.04
C ASP A 75 -5.76 5.52 4.36
N ARG A 76 -4.71 4.69 4.39
CA ARG A 76 -4.69 3.31 4.94
C ARG A 76 -3.25 2.79 4.86
N PRO A 77 -2.58 2.40 5.97
CA PRO A 77 -1.28 1.76 5.90
C PRO A 77 -1.45 0.29 5.48
N THR A 78 -1.96 0.05 4.28
CA THR A 78 -1.98 -1.28 3.68
C THR A 78 -0.57 -1.56 3.16
N ASN A 79 0.20 -2.34 3.92
CA ASN A 79 1.56 -2.73 3.54
C ASN A 79 1.50 -3.70 2.34
N VAL A 80 2.61 -3.83 1.60
CA VAL A 80 2.76 -4.83 0.52
C VAL A 80 2.41 -6.24 1.00
N GLN A 81 2.70 -6.55 2.27
CA GLN A 81 2.33 -7.80 2.96
C GLN A 81 0.84 -8.14 2.85
N THR A 82 -0.05 -7.15 2.99
CA THR A 82 -1.49 -7.37 2.90
C THR A 82 -1.88 -7.75 1.48
N TYR A 83 -1.30 -7.12 0.47
CA TYR A 83 -1.58 -7.44 -0.93
C TYR A 83 -0.98 -8.79 -1.33
N LEU A 84 0.25 -9.10 -0.90
CA LEU A 84 0.83 -10.42 -1.11
C LEU A 84 0.00 -11.51 -0.43
N SER A 85 -0.57 -11.23 0.75
CA SER A 85 -1.51 -12.14 1.40
C SER A 85 -2.84 -12.25 0.64
N GLN A 86 -3.31 -11.21 -0.04
CA GLN A 86 -4.48 -11.36 -0.93
C GLN A 86 -4.16 -12.30 -2.11
N ILE A 87 -2.97 -12.19 -2.70
CA ILE A 87 -2.50 -13.15 -3.71
C ILE A 87 -2.47 -14.56 -3.13
N TYR A 88 -1.97 -14.73 -1.90
CA TYR A 88 -1.99 -16.01 -1.19
C TYR A 88 -3.39 -16.61 -1.18
N HIS A 89 -4.41 -15.85 -0.79
CA HIS A 89 -5.77 -16.37 -0.68
C HIS A 89 -6.36 -16.81 -2.03
N ASN A 90 -5.94 -16.19 -3.12
CA ASN A 90 -6.40 -16.52 -4.48
C ASN A 90 -5.73 -17.79 -5.02
N VAL A 91 -4.51 -18.09 -4.57
CA VAL A 91 -3.68 -19.18 -5.11
C VAL A 91 -3.58 -20.38 -4.14
N GLN A 92 -3.82 -20.18 -2.84
CA GLN A 92 -3.60 -21.19 -1.80
C GLN A 92 -4.36 -22.50 -2.01
N SER A 93 -5.48 -22.49 -2.73
CA SER A 93 -6.27 -23.68 -3.04
C SER A 93 -5.51 -24.69 -3.92
N GLN A 94 -4.42 -24.26 -4.54
CA GLN A 94 -3.53 -25.12 -5.33
C GLN A 94 -2.58 -25.92 -4.42
N PHE A 95 -2.36 -25.48 -3.18
CA PHE A 95 -1.51 -26.16 -2.20
C PHE A 95 -2.37 -27.00 -1.25
N THR A 96 -2.01 -28.27 -1.11
CA THR A 96 -2.78 -29.26 -0.35
C THR A 96 -2.18 -29.49 1.03
N THR A 97 -0.86 -29.55 1.13
CA THR A 97 -0.17 -29.86 2.39
C THR A 97 0.12 -28.60 3.21
N ILE A 98 0.37 -28.78 4.51
CA ILE A 98 0.79 -27.68 5.38
C ILE A 98 2.18 -27.18 4.98
N GLU A 99 3.06 -28.08 4.55
CA GLU A 99 4.43 -27.77 4.13
C GLU A 99 4.43 -26.84 2.91
N GLU A 100 3.60 -27.15 1.90
CA GLU A 100 3.43 -26.32 0.70
C GLU A 100 2.89 -24.92 1.06
N LYS A 101 1.88 -24.86 1.93
CA LYS A 101 1.27 -23.61 2.39
C LYS A 101 2.25 -22.75 3.19
N LEU A 102 3.04 -23.36 4.09
CA LEU A 102 4.07 -22.69 4.86
C LEU A 102 5.21 -22.20 3.97
N ALA A 103 5.68 -23.05 3.03
CA ALA A 103 6.70 -22.69 2.05
C ALA A 103 6.25 -21.51 1.18
N PHE A 104 5.01 -21.53 0.69
CA PHE A 104 4.48 -20.44 -0.10
C PHE A 104 4.33 -19.15 0.71
N ALA A 105 3.85 -19.22 1.95
CA ALA A 105 3.78 -18.06 2.83
C ALA A 105 5.18 -17.48 3.14
N GLY A 106 6.18 -18.33 3.36
CA GLY A 106 7.59 -17.93 3.48
C GLY A 106 8.13 -17.30 2.21
N PHE A 107 7.79 -17.85 1.04
CA PHE A 107 8.15 -17.31 -0.27
C PHE A 107 7.58 -15.90 -0.49
N LEU A 108 6.38 -15.59 -0.01
CA LEU A 108 5.86 -14.22 -0.06
C LEU A 108 6.71 -13.24 0.74
N VAL A 109 7.35 -13.69 1.83
CA VAL A 109 8.30 -12.87 2.60
C VAL A 109 9.57 -12.63 1.79
N TYR A 110 10.05 -13.65 1.07
CA TYR A 110 11.16 -13.49 0.12
C TYR A 110 10.82 -12.49 -0.99
N VAL A 111 9.63 -12.57 -1.59
CA VAL A 111 9.17 -11.61 -2.60
C VAL A 111 9.07 -10.21 -2.00
N GLN A 112 8.52 -10.05 -0.79
CA GLN A 112 8.51 -8.76 -0.09
C GLN A 112 9.92 -8.19 0.06
N SER A 113 10.87 -9.02 0.50
CA SER A 113 12.27 -8.66 0.70
C SER A 113 12.94 -8.24 -0.63
N ASP A 114 12.66 -8.91 -1.75
CA ASP A 114 13.17 -8.49 -3.06
C ASP A 114 12.57 -7.15 -3.53
N LEU A 115 11.26 -6.97 -3.32
CA LEU A 115 10.54 -5.74 -3.69
C LEU A 115 10.98 -4.53 -2.86
N SER A 116 11.27 -4.71 -1.57
CA SER A 116 11.75 -3.65 -0.68
C SER A 116 13.27 -3.53 -0.65
N GLY A 117 14.02 -4.51 -1.15
CA GLY A 117 15.48 -4.54 -1.00
C GLY A 117 15.96 -4.63 0.45
N GLU A 118 15.10 -5.06 1.38
CA GLU A 118 15.42 -5.26 2.79
C GLU A 118 15.75 -6.73 3.08
N GLN A 119 16.48 -7.00 4.16
CA GLN A 119 16.74 -8.38 4.57
C GLN A 119 15.51 -9.02 5.21
N ILE A 120 15.33 -10.32 4.99
CA ILE A 120 14.32 -11.10 5.71
C ILE A 120 14.70 -11.11 7.20
N THR A 121 13.73 -10.72 8.03
CA THR A 121 13.82 -10.77 9.49
C THR A 121 12.72 -11.64 10.04
N GLN A 122 12.90 -12.13 11.27
CA GLN A 122 11.86 -12.89 11.96
C GLN A 122 10.56 -12.08 12.09
N GLU A 123 10.65 -10.76 12.31
CA GLU A 123 9.49 -9.89 12.38
C GLU A 123 8.77 -9.78 11.03
N MET A 124 9.53 -9.71 9.92
CA MET A 124 8.94 -9.69 8.58
C MET A 124 8.15 -10.98 8.28
N ILE A 125 8.67 -12.14 8.70
CA ILE A 125 7.98 -13.42 8.56
C ILE A 125 6.72 -13.47 9.43
N ARG A 126 6.85 -13.13 10.73
CA ARG A 126 5.72 -13.19 11.68
C ARG A 126 4.62 -12.18 11.38
N SER A 127 4.97 -11.02 10.82
CA SER A 127 4.01 -9.99 10.42
C SER A 127 3.32 -10.27 9.10
N MET A 128 3.77 -11.26 8.31
CA MET A 128 3.10 -11.67 7.08
C MET A 128 1.76 -12.34 7.42
N PRO A 129 0.61 -11.74 7.05
CA PRO A 129 -0.71 -12.27 7.41
C PRO A 129 -0.95 -13.71 6.93
N ALA A 130 -0.51 -14.03 5.70
CA ALA A 130 -0.59 -15.40 5.18
C ALA A 130 0.15 -16.40 6.08
N TYR A 131 1.40 -16.10 6.46
CA TYR A 131 2.20 -17.00 7.31
C TYR A 131 1.58 -17.17 8.69
N PHE A 132 1.16 -16.06 9.31
CA PHE A 132 0.50 -16.09 10.62
C PHE A 132 -0.79 -16.93 10.59
N ALA A 133 -1.63 -16.74 9.56
CA ALA A 133 -2.87 -17.51 9.40
C ALA A 133 -2.59 -19.00 9.19
N THR A 134 -1.66 -19.35 8.30
CA THR A 134 -1.28 -20.76 8.05
C THR A 134 -0.80 -21.46 9.33
N VAL A 135 0.07 -20.81 10.10
CA VAL A 135 0.55 -21.33 11.39
C VAL A 135 -0.61 -21.49 12.38
N GLN A 136 -1.45 -20.46 12.52
CA GLN A 136 -2.56 -20.49 13.48
C GLN A 136 -3.60 -21.57 13.13
N ASP A 137 -3.95 -21.71 11.85
CA ASP A 137 -4.90 -22.71 11.38
C ASP A 137 -4.35 -24.12 11.62
N TYR A 138 -3.06 -24.34 11.37
CA TYR A 138 -2.41 -25.62 11.64
C TYR A 138 -2.36 -25.94 13.14
N THR A 139 -1.86 -25.02 13.98
CA THR A 139 -1.81 -25.23 15.43
C THR A 139 -3.19 -25.49 16.01
N ARG A 140 -4.21 -24.76 15.54
CA ARG A 140 -5.60 -24.96 15.98
C ARG A 140 -6.16 -26.31 15.54
N SER A 141 -5.88 -26.75 14.31
CA SER A 141 -6.30 -28.08 13.84
C SER A 141 -5.65 -29.17 14.68
N LEU A 142 -4.33 -29.10 14.86
CA LEU A 142 -3.57 -30.03 15.68
C LEU A 142 -4.08 -30.09 17.12
N GLU A 143 -4.30 -28.93 17.75
CA GLU A 143 -4.82 -28.84 19.12
C GLU A 143 -6.20 -29.50 19.24
N ASN A 144 -7.13 -29.22 18.33
CA ASN A 144 -8.47 -29.81 18.35
C ASN A 144 -8.43 -31.32 18.12
N ASP A 145 -7.64 -31.78 17.15
CA ASP A 145 -7.52 -33.20 16.81
C ASP A 145 -6.89 -33.97 17.98
N ALA A 146 -5.82 -33.43 18.58
CA ALA A 146 -5.15 -34.01 19.73
C ALA A 146 -6.07 -34.03 20.97
N LEU A 147 -6.75 -32.92 21.29
CA LEU A 147 -7.71 -32.86 22.40
C LEU A 147 -8.83 -33.90 22.24
N THR A 148 -9.34 -34.06 21.02
CA THR A 148 -10.36 -35.06 20.71
C THR A 148 -9.80 -36.47 20.90
N TYR A 149 -8.57 -36.73 20.43
CA TYR A 149 -7.91 -38.04 20.55
C TYR A 149 -7.65 -38.43 22.00
N PHE A 150 -6.95 -37.60 22.77
CA PHE A 150 -6.66 -37.86 24.19
C PHE A 150 -7.95 -37.90 25.01
N GLY A 151 -8.90 -37.00 24.72
CA GLY A 151 -10.22 -37.01 25.31
C GLY A 151 -10.93 -38.35 25.10
N ASN A 152 -10.93 -38.87 23.86
CA ASN A 152 -11.53 -40.18 23.54
C ASN A 152 -10.91 -41.32 24.37
N VAL A 153 -9.58 -41.31 24.53
CA VAL A 153 -8.85 -42.32 25.32
C VAL A 153 -9.17 -42.23 26.80
N ILE A 154 -9.28 -41.01 27.35
CA ILE A 154 -9.66 -40.78 28.75
C ILE A 154 -11.09 -41.26 29.01
N ILE A 155 -12.06 -40.90 28.17
CA ILE A 155 -13.45 -41.33 28.34
C ILE A 155 -13.62 -42.85 28.13
N TYR A 156 -12.77 -43.47 27.30
CA TYR A 156 -12.72 -44.92 27.15
C TYR A 156 -12.19 -45.61 28.40
N SER A 157 -11.12 -45.08 29.00
CA SER A 157 -10.53 -45.58 30.25
C SER A 157 -11.47 -45.39 31.45
N LEU A 158 -12.29 -44.33 31.48
CA LEU A 158 -13.36 -44.12 32.46
C LEU A 158 -14.60 -45.01 32.25
N GLY A 159 -14.68 -45.77 31.15
CA GLY A 159 -15.81 -46.66 30.86
C GLY A 159 -17.04 -45.96 30.25
N ILE A 160 -16.92 -44.70 29.82
CA ILE A 160 -18.02 -43.91 29.23
C ILE A 160 -18.34 -44.36 27.79
N VAL A 161 -17.31 -44.77 27.04
CA VAL A 161 -17.43 -45.28 25.66
C VAL A 161 -16.68 -46.60 25.52
N GLU A 162 -17.14 -47.47 24.63
CA GLU A 162 -16.55 -48.81 24.43
C GLU A 162 -15.42 -48.86 23.41
N THR A 163 -15.21 -47.79 22.66
CA THR A 163 -14.19 -47.71 21.61
C THR A 163 -13.40 -46.42 21.72
N ALA A 164 -12.09 -46.53 21.53
CA ALA A 164 -11.17 -45.41 21.40
C ALA A 164 -10.12 -45.76 20.34
N PRO A 165 -9.46 -44.74 19.75
CA PRO A 165 -8.37 -44.98 18.81
C PRO A 165 -7.18 -45.68 19.49
N PHE A 166 -6.96 -45.49 20.79
CA PHE A 166 -5.94 -46.21 21.56
C PHE A 166 -6.57 -46.99 22.73
N THR A 167 -6.30 -48.29 22.81
CA THR A 167 -6.92 -49.20 23.81
C THR A 167 -5.94 -49.83 24.79
N ASN A 168 -4.63 -49.62 24.62
CA ASN A 168 -3.60 -50.14 25.54
C ASN A 168 -3.43 -49.24 26.78
N ILE A 169 -4.53 -49.01 27.50
CA ILE A 169 -4.62 -48.20 28.72
C ILE A 169 -5.50 -48.92 29.75
N GLU A 170 -5.19 -48.82 31.04
CA GLU A 170 -6.03 -49.40 32.10
C GLU A 170 -7.45 -48.80 32.08
N ARG A 171 -8.48 -49.64 32.26
CA ARG A 171 -9.86 -49.19 32.48
C ARG A 171 -10.16 -49.15 33.97
N PHE A 172 -10.67 -48.03 34.45
CA PHE A 172 -11.05 -47.84 35.84
C PHE A 172 -12.56 -47.97 35.99
N GLU A 173 -13.02 -48.72 37.00
CA GLU A 173 -14.44 -48.75 37.34
C GLU A 173 -14.87 -47.37 37.86
N SER A 174 -15.85 -46.75 37.18
CA SER A 174 -16.36 -45.42 37.51
C SER A 174 -17.84 -45.30 37.16
N ASP A 175 -18.60 -44.57 37.97
CA ASP A 175 -19.98 -44.16 37.67
C ASP A 175 -20.02 -42.83 36.88
N ALA A 176 -18.94 -42.53 36.15
CA ALA A 176 -18.76 -41.29 35.42
C ALA A 176 -19.71 -41.19 34.22
N GLU A 177 -20.44 -40.08 34.11
CA GLU A 177 -21.29 -39.76 32.96
C GLU A 177 -21.00 -38.33 32.50
N ILE A 178 -20.96 -38.09 31.20
CA ILE A 178 -20.86 -36.75 30.60
C ILE A 178 -22.11 -36.43 29.79
N LEU A 179 -22.43 -35.13 29.66
CA LEU A 179 -23.66 -34.67 29.04
C LEU A 179 -23.66 -34.84 27.51
N ASP A 180 -22.48 -34.72 26.90
CA ASP A 180 -22.29 -34.82 25.47
C ASP A 180 -20.94 -35.49 25.19
N THR A 181 -20.99 -36.60 24.45
CA THR A 181 -19.83 -37.38 24.05
C THR A 181 -19.32 -36.98 22.66
N SER A 182 -20.09 -36.26 21.84
CA SER A 182 -19.74 -36.03 20.43
C SER A 182 -18.44 -35.23 20.26
N PHE A 183 -18.10 -34.38 21.23
CA PHE A 183 -16.87 -33.61 21.23
C PHE A 183 -15.59 -34.42 21.51
N TYR A 184 -15.73 -35.67 21.93
CA TYR A 184 -14.62 -36.55 22.31
C TYR A 184 -14.57 -37.83 21.47
N ILE A 185 -15.44 -37.98 20.48
CA ILE A 185 -15.41 -39.13 19.57
C ILE A 185 -14.44 -38.79 18.45
N TYR A 186 -13.33 -39.51 18.40
CA TYR A 186 -12.36 -39.36 17.32
C TYR A 186 -12.75 -40.30 16.16
N GLU A 187 -13.16 -39.72 15.03
CA GLU A 187 -13.64 -40.47 13.85
C GLU A 187 -12.51 -40.85 12.86
N GLY A 188 -11.27 -40.44 13.12
CA GLY A 188 -10.11 -40.71 12.26
C GLY A 188 -9.44 -42.07 12.52
N GLU A 189 -8.42 -42.39 11.73
CA GLU A 189 -7.54 -43.55 11.97
C GLU A 189 -6.62 -43.31 13.18
N THR A 190 -6.20 -44.39 13.84
CA THR A 190 -5.25 -44.34 14.96
C THR A 190 -3.99 -43.57 14.60
N ASN A 191 -3.54 -42.68 15.47
CA ASN A 191 -2.38 -41.83 15.23
C ASN A 191 -1.17 -42.32 16.04
N PRO A 192 -0.11 -42.84 15.39
CA PRO A 192 1.07 -43.37 16.08
C PRO A 192 1.81 -42.35 16.96
N GLU A 193 1.83 -41.07 16.59
CA GLU A 193 2.51 -40.02 17.37
C GLU A 193 1.75 -39.77 18.69
N TYR A 194 0.43 -39.71 18.63
CA TYR A 194 -0.41 -39.58 19.82
C TYR A 194 -0.31 -40.84 20.69
N ASP A 195 -0.25 -42.02 20.07
CA ASP A 195 -0.05 -43.29 20.77
C ASP A 195 1.30 -43.34 21.50
N GLU A 196 2.37 -42.85 20.87
CA GLU A 196 3.70 -42.75 21.49
C GLU A 196 3.66 -41.83 22.73
N ILE A 197 3.03 -40.66 22.63
CA ILE A 197 2.87 -39.75 23.78
C ILE A 197 2.08 -40.41 24.91
N ILE A 198 1.01 -41.15 24.58
CA ILE A 198 0.24 -41.91 25.57
C ILE A 198 1.13 -42.98 26.23
N LEU A 199 1.95 -43.69 25.44
CA LEU A 199 2.82 -44.74 25.95
C LEU A 199 3.94 -44.19 26.85
N GLU A 200 4.60 -43.11 26.43
CA GLU A 200 5.65 -42.46 27.21
C GLU A 200 5.13 -41.92 28.55
N ASN A 201 3.88 -41.44 28.57
CA ASN A 201 3.26 -40.83 29.73
C ASN A 201 2.23 -41.71 30.43
N LYS A 202 2.18 -43.00 30.09
CA LYS A 202 1.10 -43.92 30.46
C LYS A 202 0.79 -43.94 31.95
N GLU A 203 1.82 -44.08 32.79
CA GLU A 203 1.67 -44.12 34.25
C GLU A 203 1.09 -42.81 34.83
N SER A 204 1.51 -41.67 34.27
CA SER A 204 1.02 -40.34 34.67
C SER A 204 -0.44 -40.15 34.25
N LEU A 205 -0.78 -40.55 33.02
CA LEU A 205 -2.12 -40.46 32.47
C LEU A 205 -3.09 -41.37 33.24
N GLU A 206 -2.73 -42.63 33.45
CA GLU A 206 -3.53 -43.59 34.22
C GLU A 206 -3.78 -43.10 35.65
N LYS A 207 -2.78 -42.52 36.31
CA LYS A 207 -2.95 -41.90 37.63
C LYS A 207 -3.91 -40.70 37.61
N GLY A 208 -3.83 -39.87 36.57
CA GLY A 208 -4.76 -38.75 36.36
C GLY A 208 -6.19 -39.24 36.15
N ILE A 209 -6.40 -40.26 35.31
CA ILE A 209 -7.71 -40.85 35.06
C ILE A 209 -8.26 -41.54 36.32
N GLN A 210 -7.41 -42.25 37.07
CA GLN A 210 -7.79 -42.86 38.34
C GLN A 210 -8.28 -41.81 39.36
N GLN A 211 -7.64 -40.63 39.41
CA GLN A 211 -8.10 -39.52 40.25
C GLN A 211 -9.47 -38.99 39.81
N LEU A 212 -9.71 -38.88 38.48
CA LEU A 212 -11.02 -38.50 37.95
C LEU A 212 -12.08 -39.53 38.32
N ALA A 213 -11.79 -40.83 38.15
CA ALA A 213 -12.69 -41.92 38.50
C ALA A 213 -13.06 -41.92 40.00
N GLN A 214 -12.11 -41.62 40.89
CA GLN A 214 -12.31 -41.59 42.34
C GLN A 214 -12.95 -40.29 42.86
N SER A 215 -12.99 -39.23 42.06
CA SER A 215 -13.50 -37.91 42.48
C SER A 215 -15.04 -37.84 42.56
N GLY A 216 -15.75 -38.75 41.90
CA GLY A 216 -17.22 -38.80 41.88
C GLY A 216 -17.89 -37.65 41.11
N ILE A 217 -17.13 -36.89 40.30
CA ILE A 217 -17.66 -35.79 39.49
C ILE A 217 -18.31 -36.32 38.20
N THR A 218 -19.45 -35.74 37.81
CA THR A 218 -20.19 -36.10 36.58
C THR A 218 -20.68 -34.85 35.85
N GLY A 219 -21.14 -34.99 34.62
CA GLY A 219 -21.66 -33.93 33.77
C GLY A 219 -20.59 -32.94 33.31
N ARG A 220 -20.94 -31.64 33.27
CA ARG A 220 -20.04 -30.57 32.79
C ARG A 220 -18.73 -30.43 33.61
N PRO A 221 -18.72 -30.57 34.95
CA PRO A 221 -17.47 -30.58 35.73
C PRO A 221 -16.49 -31.67 35.30
N LEU A 222 -16.97 -32.86 34.93
CA LEU A 222 -16.14 -33.95 34.45
C LEU A 222 -15.54 -33.63 33.07
N GLN A 223 -16.35 -33.06 32.15
CA GLN A 223 -15.86 -32.60 30.84
C GLN A 223 -14.70 -31.61 30.98
N ILE A 224 -14.82 -30.60 31.85
CA ILE A 224 -13.75 -29.64 32.12
C ILE A 224 -12.49 -30.34 32.66
N ALA A 225 -12.65 -31.33 33.53
CA ALA A 225 -11.53 -32.06 34.10
C ALA A 225 -10.84 -32.99 33.09
N ILE A 226 -11.61 -33.57 32.16
CA ILE A 226 -11.09 -34.33 31.01
C ILE A 226 -10.28 -33.40 30.11
N ASP A 227 -10.83 -32.23 29.73
CA ASP A 227 -10.12 -31.26 28.90
C ASP A 227 -8.80 -30.85 29.54
N GLN A 228 -8.82 -30.51 30.85
CA GLN A 228 -7.61 -30.16 31.60
C GLN A 228 -6.56 -31.27 31.62
N LEU A 229 -7.00 -32.54 31.73
CA LEU A 229 -6.08 -33.67 31.69
C LEU A 229 -5.52 -33.87 30.28
N SER A 230 -6.35 -33.80 29.24
CA SER A 230 -5.92 -33.85 27.83
C SER A 230 -4.90 -32.76 27.51
N TYR A 231 -5.11 -31.53 27.99
CA TYR A 231 -4.21 -30.40 27.77
C TYR A 231 -2.77 -30.65 28.25
N ASN A 232 -2.57 -31.44 29.31
CA ASN A 232 -1.23 -31.76 29.79
C ASN A 232 -0.38 -32.50 28.75
N TYR A 233 -1.01 -33.28 27.89
CA TYR A 233 -0.34 -34.07 26.85
C TYR A 233 -0.31 -33.33 25.51
N VAL A 234 -1.35 -32.55 25.21
CA VAL A 234 -1.40 -31.67 24.03
C VAL A 234 -0.34 -30.57 24.10
N ASN A 235 -0.04 -30.03 25.29
CA ASN A 235 0.98 -28.98 25.45
C ASN A 235 2.37 -29.40 24.96
N SER A 236 2.73 -30.69 25.07
CA SER A 236 4.02 -31.20 24.58
C SER A 236 4.09 -31.13 23.06
N LEU A 237 3.01 -31.54 22.38
CA LEU A 237 2.87 -31.45 20.92
C LEU A 237 2.93 -30.00 20.44
N ILE A 238 2.17 -29.10 21.09
CA ILE A 238 2.17 -27.67 20.74
C ILE A 238 3.57 -27.07 20.88
N ASN A 239 4.32 -27.44 21.93
CA ASN A 239 5.69 -26.97 22.12
C ASN A 239 6.63 -27.47 21.02
N GLU A 240 6.55 -28.76 20.67
CA GLU A 240 7.35 -29.34 19.59
C GLU A 240 7.03 -28.69 18.23
N THR A 241 5.74 -28.52 17.91
CA THR A 241 5.29 -27.80 16.71
C THR A 241 5.82 -26.37 16.69
N ASN A 242 5.80 -25.66 17.82
CA ASN A 242 6.36 -24.31 17.92
C ASN A 242 7.88 -24.28 17.67
N GLU A 243 8.61 -25.30 18.14
CA GLU A 243 10.04 -25.45 17.83
C GLU A 243 10.28 -25.71 16.34
N GLN A 244 9.48 -26.58 15.72
CA GLN A 244 9.55 -26.85 14.27
C GLN A 244 9.22 -25.60 13.44
N ILE A 245 8.19 -24.82 13.82
CA ILE A 245 7.85 -23.54 13.19
C ILE A 245 9.01 -22.54 13.31
N GLN A 246 9.69 -22.50 14.46
CA GLN A 246 10.89 -21.68 14.63
C GLN A 246 12.02 -22.14 13.71
N GLN A 247 12.25 -23.45 13.57
CA GLN A 247 13.23 -24.00 12.64
C GLN A 247 12.91 -23.62 11.19
N VAL A 248 11.65 -23.73 10.77
CA VAL A 248 11.18 -23.26 9.44
C VAL A 248 11.43 -21.76 9.27
N THR A 249 11.14 -20.95 10.29
CA THR A 249 11.40 -19.50 10.27
C THR A 249 12.89 -19.20 10.09
N TYR A 250 13.77 -19.90 10.81
CA TYR A 250 15.21 -19.75 10.66
C TYR A 250 15.68 -20.21 9.28
N MET A 251 15.12 -21.29 8.75
CA MET A 251 15.41 -21.79 7.40
C MET A 251 15.07 -20.73 6.34
N PHE A 252 13.90 -20.07 6.43
CA PHE A 252 13.55 -18.99 5.50
C PHE A 252 14.54 -17.82 5.55
N ILE A 253 15.03 -17.46 6.76
CA ILE A 253 16.04 -16.41 6.92
C ILE A 253 17.40 -16.86 6.34
N GLU A 254 17.77 -18.13 6.50
CA GLU A 254 19.05 -18.66 6.03
C GLU A 254 19.11 -18.77 4.51
N GLU A 255 18.11 -19.41 3.91
CA GLU A 255 17.99 -19.64 2.47
C GLU A 255 17.62 -18.36 1.71
N GLY A 256 16.77 -17.51 2.30
CA GLY A 256 16.33 -16.25 1.72
C GLY A 256 17.35 -15.11 1.78
N LYS A 257 18.58 -15.34 2.28
CA LYS A 257 19.67 -14.35 2.27
C LYS A 257 20.18 -14.08 0.85
N ALA A 258 19.43 -13.28 0.10
CA ALA A 258 20.06 -12.44 -0.91
C ALA A 258 20.98 -11.44 -0.18
N GLY A 259 22.27 -11.43 -0.51
CA GLY A 259 23.28 -10.68 0.23
C GLY A 259 22.89 -9.21 0.47
N ALA A 260 23.19 -8.69 1.67
CA ALA A 260 22.94 -7.28 2.01
C ALA A 260 23.43 -6.37 0.89
N ASN A 261 22.62 -5.39 0.47
CA ASN A 261 23.06 -4.35 -0.45
C ASN A 261 24.02 -3.39 0.28
N ILE A 262 25.26 -3.83 0.48
CA ILE A 262 26.36 -3.10 1.12
C ILE A 262 26.92 -2.02 0.18
N SER A 263 26.31 -1.83 -0.99
CA SER A 263 26.84 -0.93 -2.00
C SER A 263 26.96 0.51 -1.46
N PHE A 264 26.12 0.93 -0.51
CA PHE A 264 26.19 2.26 0.12
C PHE A 264 27.51 2.52 0.87
N ILE A 265 28.26 1.49 1.29
CA ILE A 265 29.57 1.66 1.93
C ILE A 265 30.53 2.43 1.02
N ARG A 266 30.37 2.34 -0.32
CA ARG A 266 31.15 3.15 -1.27
C ARG A 266 31.06 4.64 -0.96
N ILE A 267 29.89 5.12 -0.56
CA ILE A 267 29.63 6.53 -0.26
C ILE A 267 30.39 6.96 1.00
N ILE A 268 30.44 6.10 2.02
CA ILE A 268 31.25 6.31 3.22
C ILE A 268 32.73 6.40 2.86
N ILE A 269 33.22 5.47 2.03
CA ILE A 269 34.61 5.47 1.54
C ILE A 269 34.91 6.78 0.78
N TYR A 270 34.00 7.24 -0.09
CA TYR A 270 34.17 8.50 -0.81
C TYR A 270 34.22 9.70 0.13
N ALA A 271 33.35 9.75 1.13
CA ALA A 271 33.34 10.83 2.12
C ALA A 271 34.66 10.89 2.91
N VAL A 272 35.17 9.74 3.36
CA VAL A 272 36.46 9.63 4.05
C VAL A 272 37.61 10.07 3.13
N LEU A 273 37.60 9.61 1.87
CA LEU A 273 38.64 9.94 0.90
C LEU A 273 38.65 11.45 0.56
N ILE A 274 37.48 12.06 0.40
CA ILE A 274 37.33 13.51 0.23
C ILE A 274 37.80 14.27 1.49
N LEU A 275 37.45 13.80 2.69
CA LEU A 275 37.85 14.42 3.96
C LEU A 275 39.38 14.39 4.13
N ILE A 276 40.01 13.23 3.93
CA ILE A 276 41.47 13.07 4.01
C ILE A 276 42.15 13.99 3.00
N THR A 277 41.65 14.02 1.76
CA THR A 277 42.21 14.90 0.72
C THR A 277 42.02 16.37 1.09
N PHE A 278 40.86 16.75 1.66
CA PHE A 278 40.61 18.11 2.10
C PHE A 278 41.57 18.55 3.22
N LEU A 279 41.84 17.67 4.19
CA LEU A 279 42.71 17.97 5.33
C LEU A 279 44.20 18.00 4.95
N PHE A 280 44.69 17.05 4.16
CA PHE A 280 46.13 16.87 3.92
C PHE A 280 46.58 17.27 2.51
N LEU A 281 45.69 17.22 1.51
CA LEU A 281 46.02 17.33 0.09
C LEU A 281 45.09 18.31 -0.64
N ARG A 282 44.73 19.42 0.02
CA ARG A 282 43.68 20.37 -0.45
C ARG A 282 43.82 20.80 -1.92
N LYS A 283 45.05 20.93 -2.42
CA LYS A 283 45.34 21.25 -3.84
C LYS A 283 44.83 20.20 -4.83
N TYR A 284 44.77 18.94 -4.42
CA TYR A 284 44.33 17.79 -5.23
C TYR A 284 42.87 17.42 -5.00
N LEU A 285 42.13 18.17 -4.19
CA LEU A 285 40.72 17.89 -3.89
C LEU A 285 39.86 17.79 -5.15
N TRP A 286 40.07 18.66 -6.13
CA TRP A 286 39.33 18.62 -7.39
C TRP A 286 39.61 17.33 -8.18
N VAL A 287 40.84 16.79 -8.13
CA VAL A 287 41.19 15.51 -8.76
C VAL A 287 40.46 14.38 -8.07
N THR A 288 40.53 14.34 -6.73
CA THR A 288 39.83 13.35 -5.92
C THR A 288 38.33 13.32 -6.20
N VAL A 289 37.66 14.47 -6.17
CA VAL A 289 36.21 14.55 -6.41
C VAL A 289 35.87 14.14 -7.84
N LEU A 290 36.71 14.50 -8.81
CA LEU A 290 36.51 14.10 -10.20
C LEU A 290 36.73 12.59 -10.41
N SER A 291 37.67 11.98 -9.68
CA SER A 291 37.85 10.52 -9.65
C SER A 291 36.64 9.81 -9.04
N VAL A 292 36.12 10.31 -7.91
CA VAL A 292 34.88 9.80 -7.31
C VAL A 292 33.73 9.92 -8.29
N PHE A 293 33.56 11.08 -8.94
CA PHE A 293 32.55 11.27 -9.98
C PHE A 293 32.70 10.26 -11.11
N GLY A 294 33.92 9.98 -11.59
CA GLY A 294 34.15 9.00 -12.65
C GLY A 294 33.76 7.57 -12.24
N VAL A 295 34.14 7.14 -11.03
CA VAL A 295 33.75 5.82 -10.50
C VAL A 295 32.24 5.73 -10.33
N GLU A 296 31.64 6.77 -9.76
CA GLU A 296 30.20 6.85 -9.53
C GLU A 296 29.40 6.90 -10.83
N PHE A 297 29.93 7.56 -11.85
CA PHE A 297 29.34 7.62 -13.18
C PHE A 297 29.19 6.22 -13.78
N VAL A 298 30.26 5.41 -13.71
CA VAL A 298 30.23 4.03 -14.18
C VAL A 298 29.28 3.19 -13.33
N TYR A 299 29.36 3.30 -12.01
CA TYR A 299 28.52 2.55 -11.08
C TYR A 299 27.02 2.78 -11.35
N LEU A 300 26.59 4.04 -11.47
CA LEU A 300 25.20 4.41 -11.71
C LEU A 300 24.69 3.92 -13.06
N LEU A 301 25.55 3.91 -14.08
CA LEU A 301 25.17 3.47 -15.41
C LEU A 301 24.97 1.95 -15.44
N THR A 302 25.91 1.18 -14.88
CA THR A 302 25.95 -0.29 -15.03
C THR A 302 25.26 -1.06 -13.91
N PHE A 303 25.49 -0.72 -12.64
CA PHE A 303 25.11 -1.56 -11.50
C PHE A 303 23.91 -1.04 -10.71
N TYR A 304 23.74 0.28 -10.64
CA TYR A 304 22.69 0.88 -9.83
C TYR A 304 21.29 0.47 -10.33
N ASN A 305 20.44 0.06 -9.40
CA ASN A 305 19.01 -0.13 -9.62
C ASN A 305 18.25 0.78 -8.64
N PRO A 306 17.58 1.85 -9.13
CA PRO A 306 16.87 2.79 -8.26
C PRO A 306 15.77 2.14 -7.40
N ILE A 307 15.27 0.95 -7.77
CA ILE A 307 14.22 0.25 -7.02
C ILE A 307 14.80 -0.51 -5.85
N LYS A 308 15.83 -1.32 -6.12
CA LYS A 308 16.41 -2.25 -5.14
C LYS A 308 17.43 -1.60 -4.21
N ASP A 309 18.03 -0.47 -4.60
CA ASP A 309 19.02 0.25 -3.79
C ASP A 309 18.39 1.45 -3.07
N ILE A 310 17.49 1.18 -2.12
CA ILE A 310 16.71 2.22 -1.42
C ILE A 310 17.61 3.26 -0.76
N VAL A 311 18.67 2.83 -0.08
CA VAL A 311 19.58 3.74 0.64
C VAL A 311 20.27 4.68 -0.34
N SER A 312 20.84 4.17 -1.43
CA SER A 312 21.50 5.05 -2.41
C SER A 312 20.50 5.92 -3.14
N SER A 313 19.31 5.39 -3.51
CA SER A 313 18.22 6.16 -4.10
C SER A 313 17.79 7.34 -3.22
N PHE A 314 17.64 7.11 -1.92
CA PHE A 314 17.33 8.17 -0.95
C PHE A 314 18.44 9.23 -0.90
N LEU A 315 19.70 8.80 -0.87
CA LEU A 315 20.86 9.71 -0.85
C LEU A 315 20.94 10.56 -2.12
N TYR A 316 20.81 9.97 -3.31
CA TYR A 316 20.82 10.73 -4.58
C TYR A 316 19.60 11.64 -4.69
N GLY A 317 18.41 11.16 -4.34
CA GLY A 317 17.18 11.94 -4.38
C GLY A 317 17.26 13.16 -3.48
N SER A 318 17.64 12.97 -2.21
CA SER A 318 17.82 14.04 -1.23
C SER A 318 18.86 15.07 -1.67
N TYR A 319 19.99 14.57 -2.21
CA TYR A 319 21.05 15.42 -2.74
C TYR A 319 20.58 16.25 -3.95
N ILE A 320 19.93 15.63 -4.93
CA ILE A 320 19.51 16.31 -6.16
C ILE A 320 18.42 17.33 -5.86
N VAL A 321 17.41 16.99 -5.05
CA VAL A 321 16.36 17.95 -4.67
C VAL A 321 16.99 19.18 -4.03
N THR A 322 17.89 18.98 -3.06
CA THR A 322 18.58 20.07 -2.38
C THR A 322 19.45 20.88 -3.33
N PHE A 323 20.28 20.22 -4.14
CA PHE A 323 21.19 20.88 -5.08
C PHE A 323 20.43 21.66 -6.15
N VAL A 324 19.40 21.06 -6.76
CA VAL A 324 18.60 21.69 -7.82
C VAL A 324 17.85 22.91 -7.27
N LEU A 325 17.26 22.83 -6.08
CA LEU A 325 16.61 23.99 -5.45
C LEU A 325 17.59 25.13 -5.18
N LEU A 326 18.77 24.82 -4.61
CA LEU A 326 19.81 25.82 -4.38
C LEU A 326 20.31 26.42 -5.71
N PHE A 327 20.52 25.59 -6.72
CA PHE A 327 20.96 26.02 -8.04
C PHE A 327 19.94 26.95 -8.71
N LEU A 328 18.66 26.57 -8.69
CA LEU A 328 17.56 27.38 -9.20
C LEU A 328 17.44 28.72 -8.46
N ALA A 329 17.54 28.71 -7.13
CA ALA A 329 17.52 29.93 -6.32
C ALA A 329 18.66 30.88 -6.69
N VAL A 330 19.90 30.36 -6.82
CA VAL A 330 21.06 31.16 -7.22
C VAL A 330 20.87 31.74 -8.62
N LEU A 331 20.32 30.99 -9.58
CA LEU A 331 20.03 31.49 -10.92
C LEU A 331 18.97 32.59 -10.92
N LEU A 332 17.92 32.42 -10.11
CA LEU A 332 16.83 33.40 -9.97
C LEU A 332 17.35 34.72 -9.38
N PHE A 333 18.16 34.68 -8.32
CA PHE A 333 18.76 35.91 -7.79
C PHE A 333 19.72 36.59 -8.79
N LYS A 334 20.46 35.80 -9.58
CA LYS A 334 21.36 36.35 -10.62
C LYS A 334 20.61 36.92 -11.83
N SER A 335 19.44 36.39 -12.17
CA SER A 335 18.62 36.92 -13.28
C SER A 335 18.00 38.28 -12.94
N PHE A 336 17.60 38.51 -11.68
CA PHE A 336 17.02 39.78 -11.22
C PHE A 336 18.02 40.76 -10.59
N GLY A 337 19.30 40.40 -10.50
CA GLY A 337 20.35 41.26 -9.94
C GLY A 337 20.48 42.61 -10.67
N LYS A 338 20.61 43.72 -9.91
CA LYS A 338 20.78 45.06 -10.50
C LYS A 338 22.11 45.26 -11.23
N LYS A 339 23.14 44.45 -10.90
CA LYS A 339 24.52 44.58 -11.42
C LYS A 339 24.87 43.64 -12.59
N THR A 340 23.94 42.79 -13.05
CA THR A 340 24.20 41.82 -14.14
C THR A 340 23.84 42.39 -15.51
N LYS A 341 24.65 42.10 -16.53
CA LYS A 341 24.41 42.54 -17.92
C LYS A 341 23.15 41.85 -18.47
N MET A 342 22.39 42.52 -19.35
CA MET A 342 21.13 41.98 -19.88
C MET A 342 21.29 40.61 -20.56
N ARG A 343 22.38 40.40 -21.31
CA ARG A 343 22.69 39.10 -21.93
C ARG A 343 22.87 37.97 -20.90
N GLU A 344 23.54 38.24 -19.78
CA GLU A 344 23.70 37.25 -18.71
C GLU A 344 22.40 36.97 -17.98
N LYS A 345 21.53 37.98 -17.82
CA LYS A 345 20.18 37.80 -17.27
C LYS A 345 19.36 36.85 -18.12
N VAL A 346 19.35 37.06 -19.44
CA VAL A 346 18.66 36.18 -20.39
C VAL A 346 19.20 34.76 -20.31
N ILE A 347 20.52 34.56 -20.35
CA ILE A 347 21.12 33.22 -20.25
C ILE A 347 20.75 32.54 -18.92
N ASN A 348 20.86 33.24 -17.79
CA ASN A 348 20.52 32.66 -16.48
C ASN A 348 19.03 32.32 -16.38
N PHE A 349 18.15 33.17 -16.90
CA PHE A 349 16.71 32.92 -16.93
C PHE A 349 16.36 31.74 -17.84
N SER A 350 16.99 31.62 -19.01
CA SER A 350 16.82 30.47 -19.90
C SER A 350 17.27 29.16 -19.24
N ILE A 351 18.43 29.15 -18.58
CA ILE A 351 18.90 27.96 -17.84
C ILE A 351 17.93 27.61 -16.72
N PHE A 352 17.46 28.60 -15.94
CA PHE A 352 16.47 28.40 -14.89
C PHE A 352 15.18 27.75 -15.44
N PHE A 353 14.64 28.32 -16.52
CA PHE A 353 13.42 27.82 -17.13
C PHE A 353 13.60 26.42 -17.70
N LEU A 354 14.72 26.13 -18.37
CA LEU A 354 14.99 24.81 -18.93
C LEU A 354 15.13 23.75 -17.84
N VAL A 355 15.85 24.03 -16.75
CA VAL A 355 15.95 23.09 -15.62
C VAL A 355 14.57 22.84 -15.02
N LEU A 356 13.76 23.86 -14.82
CA LEU A 356 12.39 23.68 -14.33
C LEU A 356 11.56 22.80 -15.28
N LEU A 357 11.69 23.05 -16.58
CA LEU A 357 10.95 22.33 -17.62
C LEU A 357 11.35 20.84 -17.70
N THR A 358 12.62 20.49 -17.41
CA THR A 358 13.05 19.07 -17.29
C THR A 358 12.34 18.29 -16.19
N LEU A 359 11.75 18.96 -15.17
CA LEU A 359 11.01 18.28 -14.10
C LEU A 359 9.59 17.89 -14.50
N PHE A 360 9.01 18.57 -15.50
CA PHE A 360 7.61 18.41 -15.89
C PHE A 360 7.43 17.69 -17.23
N VAL A 361 8.37 17.83 -18.16
CA VAL A 361 8.26 17.19 -19.48
C VAL A 361 8.49 15.68 -19.37
N PRO A 362 7.57 14.84 -19.88
CA PRO A 362 7.75 13.40 -19.89
C PRO A 362 8.93 13.00 -20.79
N SER A 363 9.67 11.98 -20.41
CA SER A 363 10.75 11.42 -21.24
C SER A 363 10.25 10.33 -22.19
N TYR A 364 9.15 9.65 -21.85
CA TYR A 364 8.58 8.57 -22.65
C TYR A 364 7.04 8.67 -22.71
N TYR A 365 6.47 8.13 -23.77
CA TYR A 365 5.03 7.91 -23.94
C TYR A 365 4.78 6.42 -24.10
N SER A 366 4.05 5.79 -23.18
CA SER A 366 3.70 4.37 -23.26
C SER A 366 2.26 4.18 -23.74
N TYR A 367 2.02 3.16 -24.55
CA TYR A 367 0.71 2.83 -25.12
C TYR A 367 0.13 1.53 -24.56
N ASP A 368 1.00 0.59 -24.18
CA ASP A 368 0.64 -0.69 -23.58
C ASP A 368 0.32 -0.62 -22.09
N LEU A 369 0.71 0.44 -21.38
CA LEU A 369 0.33 0.67 -19.98
C LEU A 369 -1.06 1.34 -19.84
N LEU A 370 -1.82 1.48 -20.91
CA LEU A 370 -3.22 1.88 -20.83
C LEU A 370 -4.03 0.72 -20.23
N MET A 371 -5.01 1.03 -19.39
CA MET A 371 -5.87 0.02 -18.77
C MET A 371 -6.56 -0.87 -19.81
N GLU A 372 -7.03 -0.28 -20.91
CA GLU A 372 -7.61 -0.99 -22.08
C GLU A 372 -6.69 -2.06 -22.68
N LYS A 373 -5.36 -1.92 -22.55
CA LYS A 373 -4.39 -2.89 -23.09
C LYS A 373 -4.02 -4.00 -22.11
N ASN A 374 -4.47 -3.91 -20.86
CA ASN A 374 -4.15 -4.85 -19.79
C ASN A 374 -5.40 -5.60 -19.30
N THR A 375 -6.05 -6.35 -20.20
CA THR A 375 -7.33 -7.03 -19.90
C THR A 375 -7.23 -8.10 -18.80
N GLN A 376 -6.02 -8.52 -18.42
CA GLN A 376 -5.78 -9.41 -17.28
C GLN A 376 -6.00 -8.74 -15.92
N PHE A 377 -6.02 -7.40 -15.91
CA PHE A 377 -6.32 -6.61 -14.72
C PHE A 377 -7.82 -6.56 -14.46
N ASP A 378 -8.64 -6.66 -15.52
CA ASP A 378 -10.09 -6.71 -15.43
C ASP A 378 -10.51 -7.96 -14.63
N ASN A 379 -11.45 -7.79 -13.71
CA ASN A 379 -11.92 -8.80 -12.77
C ASN A 379 -10.85 -9.35 -11.81
N SER A 380 -9.67 -8.72 -11.73
CA SER A 380 -8.68 -9.05 -10.70
C SER A 380 -9.11 -8.50 -9.34
N THR A 381 -8.55 -9.09 -8.28
CA THR A 381 -8.74 -8.56 -6.91
C THR A 381 -8.23 -7.12 -6.78
N PHE A 382 -7.23 -6.77 -7.58
CA PHE A 382 -6.58 -5.46 -7.57
C PHE A 382 -7.36 -4.37 -8.33
N GLU A 383 -8.19 -4.72 -9.30
CA GLU A 383 -9.17 -3.80 -9.88
C GLU A 383 -10.23 -3.42 -8.84
N THR A 384 -10.74 -4.41 -8.11
CA THR A 384 -11.69 -4.16 -7.00
C THR A 384 -11.05 -3.28 -5.93
N GLN A 385 -9.78 -3.52 -5.60
CA GLN A 385 -9.04 -2.66 -4.69
C GLN A 385 -8.86 -1.23 -5.24
N LEU A 386 -8.60 -1.07 -6.55
CA LEU A 386 -8.52 0.25 -7.19
C LEU A 386 -9.85 0.99 -7.05
N LEU A 387 -10.97 0.33 -7.35
CA LEU A 387 -12.32 0.88 -7.22
C LEU A 387 -12.58 1.32 -5.77
N ASN A 388 -12.19 0.50 -4.81
CA ASN A 388 -12.37 0.81 -3.41
C ASN A 388 -11.54 2.03 -2.97
N ASP A 389 -10.29 2.15 -3.41
CA ASP A 389 -9.40 3.26 -3.07
C ASP A 389 -9.82 4.58 -3.76
N VAL A 390 -10.48 4.49 -4.91
CA VAL A 390 -10.88 5.64 -5.72
C VAL A 390 -12.26 6.18 -5.29
N VAL A 391 -13.23 5.30 -5.01
CA VAL A 391 -14.62 5.71 -4.71
C VAL A 391 -15.27 4.95 -3.56
N ALA A 392 -15.12 3.64 -3.43
CA ALA A 392 -16.03 2.90 -2.55
C ALA A 392 -15.76 3.12 -1.06
N TYR A 393 -14.48 3.18 -0.64
CA TYR A 393 -14.15 3.34 0.76
C TYR A 393 -14.45 4.74 1.31
N PRO A 394 -14.83 4.88 2.59
CA PRO A 394 -15.12 6.19 3.20
C PRO A 394 -13.95 7.18 3.16
N HIS A 395 -12.71 6.69 3.10
CA HIS A 395 -11.52 7.51 3.03
C HIS A 395 -11.08 7.84 1.59
N ALA A 396 -11.73 7.25 0.59
CA ALA A 396 -11.44 7.50 -0.81
C ALA A 396 -11.71 8.98 -1.16
N PRO A 397 -10.88 9.61 -2.02
CA PRO A 397 -11.03 11.04 -2.36
C PRO A 397 -12.43 11.37 -2.86
N LEU A 398 -12.99 10.57 -3.76
CA LEU A 398 -14.32 10.81 -4.33
C LEU A 398 -15.42 10.66 -3.26
N HIS A 399 -15.34 9.62 -2.42
CA HIS A 399 -16.30 9.41 -1.32
C HIS A 399 -16.30 10.60 -0.36
N LYS A 400 -15.11 11.07 0.05
CA LYS A 400 -14.96 12.24 0.93
C LYS A 400 -15.64 13.46 0.31
N THR A 401 -15.41 13.73 -0.98
CA THR A 401 -16.03 14.84 -1.72
C THR A 401 -17.56 14.70 -1.77
N ILE A 402 -18.08 13.52 -2.11
CA ILE A 402 -19.54 13.26 -2.16
C ILE A 402 -20.17 13.41 -0.78
N SER A 403 -19.52 12.89 0.26
CA SER A 403 -19.98 13.01 1.65
C SER A 403 -19.96 14.48 2.13
N SER A 404 -18.92 15.24 1.78
CA SER A 404 -18.83 16.69 2.03
C SER A 404 -19.96 17.44 1.33
N LEU A 405 -20.22 17.14 0.05
CA LEU A 405 -21.31 17.71 -0.73
C LEU A 405 -22.67 17.44 -0.06
N ASN A 406 -22.94 16.19 0.32
CA ASN A 406 -24.18 15.81 1.01
C ASN A 406 -24.32 16.50 2.37
N SER A 407 -23.22 16.66 3.11
CA SER A 407 -23.20 17.42 4.36
C SER A 407 -23.55 18.89 4.15
N HIS A 408 -23.00 19.52 3.10
CA HIS A 408 -23.33 20.90 2.76
C HIS A 408 -24.78 21.07 2.31
N LEU A 409 -25.30 20.17 1.48
CA LEU A 409 -26.72 20.16 1.08
C LEU A 409 -27.65 19.99 2.29
N GLY A 410 -27.34 19.04 3.18
CA GLY A 410 -28.09 18.81 4.40
C GLY A 410 -28.03 20.01 5.37
N SER A 411 -26.88 20.67 5.46
CA SER A 411 -26.71 21.88 6.27
C SER A 411 -27.55 23.04 5.73
N GLU A 412 -27.56 23.25 4.41
CA GLU A 412 -28.38 24.28 3.76
C GLU A 412 -29.86 24.01 3.99
N TYR A 413 -30.32 22.79 3.72
CA TYR A 413 -31.71 22.39 3.98
C TYR A 413 -32.12 22.62 5.43
N SER A 414 -31.28 22.22 6.39
CA SER A 414 -31.55 22.39 7.83
C SER A 414 -31.66 23.87 8.22
N LYS A 415 -30.80 24.74 7.67
CA LYS A 415 -30.84 26.19 7.90
C LYS A 415 -32.09 26.81 7.31
N VAL A 416 -32.40 26.49 6.05
CA VAL A 416 -33.60 26.96 5.35
C VAL A 416 -34.86 26.54 6.12
N ASN A 417 -34.95 25.27 6.51
CA ASN A 417 -36.09 24.74 7.24
C ASN A 417 -36.23 25.39 8.63
N THR A 418 -35.13 25.56 9.37
CA THR A 418 -35.13 26.25 10.67
C THR A 418 -35.58 27.70 10.53
N PHE A 419 -35.08 28.42 9.53
CA PHE A 419 -35.43 29.81 9.28
C PHE A 419 -36.94 29.98 9.03
N TYR A 420 -37.50 29.24 8.06
CA TYR A 420 -38.92 29.37 7.72
C TYR A 420 -39.86 28.77 8.77
N ARG A 421 -39.47 27.67 9.44
CA ARG A 421 -40.34 27.00 10.42
C ARG A 421 -40.31 27.63 11.80
N SER A 422 -39.13 28.03 12.27
CA SER A 422 -38.91 28.47 13.65
C SER A 422 -38.69 29.97 13.73
N THR A 423 -37.71 30.52 13.00
CA THR A 423 -37.35 31.94 13.12
C THR A 423 -38.48 32.85 12.63
N PHE A 424 -39.04 32.55 11.46
CA PHE A 424 -40.18 33.30 10.93
C PHE A 424 -41.45 33.14 11.79
N SER A 425 -41.70 31.93 12.28
CA SER A 425 -42.83 31.66 13.19
C SER A 425 -42.69 32.43 14.52
N SER A 426 -41.49 32.46 15.10
CA SER A 426 -41.19 33.23 16.31
C SER A 426 -41.40 34.71 16.08
N PHE A 427 -40.90 35.26 14.96
CA PHE A 427 -41.13 36.67 14.60
C PHE A 427 -42.63 37.01 14.57
N LEU A 428 -43.45 36.16 13.97
CA LEU A 428 -44.90 36.35 13.94
C LEU A 428 -45.55 36.24 15.33
N ALA A 429 -45.09 35.30 16.17
CA ALA A 429 -45.55 35.16 17.54
C ALA A 429 -45.14 36.35 18.42
N ASP A 430 -43.94 36.88 18.24
CA ASP A 430 -43.42 38.04 18.97
C ASP A 430 -44.21 39.30 18.61
N LEU A 431 -44.62 39.46 17.34
CA LEU A 431 -45.52 40.53 16.93
C LEU A 431 -46.94 40.41 17.51
N LEU A 432 -47.44 39.19 17.71
CA LEU A 432 -48.72 38.95 18.41
C LEU A 432 -48.59 39.27 19.91
N ASN A 433 -47.53 38.79 20.57
CA ASN A 433 -47.26 39.01 21.99
C ASN A 433 -47.03 40.50 22.31
N ALA A 434 -46.43 41.24 21.37
CA ALA A 434 -46.22 42.68 21.46
C ALA A 434 -47.49 43.50 21.17
N GLU A 435 -48.64 42.86 20.92
CA GLU A 435 -49.91 43.47 20.54
C GLU A 435 -49.83 44.33 19.26
N VAL A 436 -48.83 44.10 18.39
CA VAL A 436 -48.72 44.79 17.09
C VAL A 436 -49.69 44.15 16.09
N LEU A 437 -49.80 42.82 16.13
CA LEU A 437 -50.78 42.03 15.40
C LEU A 437 -51.93 41.63 16.33
N SER A 438 -53.16 41.63 15.82
CA SER A 438 -54.35 41.14 16.55
C SER A 438 -54.68 39.69 16.21
N ASN A 439 -54.42 39.26 14.98
CA ASN A 439 -54.71 37.90 14.53
C ASN A 439 -53.89 37.54 13.29
N LEU A 440 -53.56 36.25 13.16
CA LEU A 440 -52.99 35.61 11.98
C LEU A 440 -53.94 34.49 11.55
N GLN A 441 -54.79 34.76 10.55
CA GLN A 441 -55.67 33.74 9.96
C GLN A 441 -55.39 33.61 8.47
N GLY A 442 -54.82 32.46 8.09
CA GLY A 442 -54.49 32.15 6.70
C GLY A 442 -53.55 33.19 6.10
N SER A 443 -53.96 33.81 4.99
CA SER A 443 -53.23 34.89 4.31
C SER A 443 -53.56 36.29 4.82
N SER A 444 -54.43 36.43 5.83
CA SER A 444 -54.85 37.73 6.36
C SER A 444 -54.13 38.08 7.66
N VAL A 445 -53.48 39.26 7.66
CA VAL A 445 -52.77 39.83 8.81
C VAL A 445 -53.57 41.04 9.29
N GLN A 446 -54.05 41.00 10.53
CA GLN A 446 -54.76 42.13 11.15
C GLN A 446 -53.87 42.83 12.17
N THR A 447 -53.84 44.17 12.12
CA THR A 447 -53.06 44.99 13.05
C THR A 447 -53.90 45.42 14.24
N ASN A 448 -53.25 45.58 15.38
CA ASN A 448 -53.88 46.10 16.59
C ASN A 448 -53.43 47.54 16.83
N ARG A 449 -54.40 48.45 16.94
CA ARG A 449 -54.16 49.89 17.15
C ARG A 449 -53.42 50.17 18.46
N GLU A 450 -53.60 49.35 19.48
CA GLU A 450 -52.98 49.54 20.81
C GLU A 450 -51.46 49.33 20.77
N GLY A 451 -50.95 48.28 20.11
CA GLY A 451 -49.51 48.06 19.97
C GLY A 451 -48.82 48.97 18.95
N LEU A 452 -49.58 49.74 18.17
CA LEU A 452 -49.07 50.75 17.23
C LEU A 452 -49.00 52.17 17.81
N LYS A 453 -49.31 52.34 19.10
CA LYS A 453 -49.19 53.65 19.76
C LYS A 453 -47.74 54.06 19.96
N ILE A 454 -47.50 55.37 20.00
CA ILE A 454 -46.14 55.94 20.01
C ILE A 454 -45.34 55.63 21.27
N ASP A 455 -45.99 55.27 22.37
CA ASP A 455 -45.35 54.78 23.60
C ASP A 455 -44.86 53.32 23.49
N LYS A 456 -45.21 52.62 22.40
CA LYS A 456 -44.80 51.23 22.08
C LYS A 456 -43.81 51.16 20.92
N VAL A 457 -43.13 52.27 20.58
CA VAL A 457 -42.14 52.37 19.48
C VAL A 457 -41.09 51.26 19.51
N GLU A 458 -40.58 50.91 20.69
CA GLU A 458 -39.58 49.86 20.84
C GLU A 458 -40.09 48.49 20.36
N ASN A 459 -41.37 48.20 20.52
CA ASN A 459 -41.95 46.91 20.15
C ASN A 459 -42.20 46.81 18.64
N TYR A 460 -42.89 47.79 18.04
CA TYR A 460 -43.22 47.73 16.60
C TYR A 460 -42.04 48.09 15.69
N ARG A 461 -40.93 48.63 16.24
CA ARG A 461 -39.67 48.79 15.50
C ARG A 461 -38.61 47.74 15.86
N GLY A 462 -38.48 47.38 17.13
CA GLY A 462 -37.44 46.47 17.62
C GLY A 462 -37.60 45.06 17.07
N VAL A 463 -38.82 44.50 17.14
CA VAL A 463 -39.08 43.13 16.66
C VAL A 463 -38.75 42.96 15.16
N PRO A 464 -39.18 43.87 14.24
CA PRO A 464 -38.72 43.82 12.85
C PRO A 464 -37.21 44.07 12.66
N LEU A 465 -36.59 44.92 13.47
CA LEU A 465 -35.15 45.19 13.38
C LEU A 465 -34.31 43.96 13.74
N ASP A 466 -34.70 43.21 14.76
CA ASP A 466 -34.00 41.98 15.15
C ASP A 466 -34.25 40.87 14.12
N PHE A 467 -35.48 40.72 13.62
CA PHE A 467 -35.75 39.79 12.52
C PHE A 467 -34.99 40.15 11.23
N SER A 468 -34.76 41.45 10.96
CA SER A 468 -33.93 41.87 9.82
C SER A 468 -32.48 41.40 9.94
N LYS A 469 -31.92 41.28 11.15
CA LYS A 469 -30.58 40.72 11.35
C LYS A 469 -30.59 39.22 11.06
N GLU A 470 -31.58 38.50 11.57
CA GLU A 470 -31.77 37.07 11.30
C GLU A 470 -31.92 36.77 9.79
N ILE A 471 -32.64 37.62 9.04
CA ILE A 471 -32.69 37.54 7.56
C ILE A 471 -31.30 37.70 6.97
N ALA A 472 -30.55 38.72 7.39
CA ALA A 472 -29.22 38.99 6.86
C ALA A 472 -28.26 37.82 7.16
N ASP A 473 -28.31 37.26 8.37
CA ASP A 473 -27.49 36.12 8.79
C ASP A 473 -27.86 34.83 8.04
N PHE A 474 -29.15 34.62 7.78
CA PHE A 474 -29.65 33.52 6.94
C PHE A 474 -29.14 33.65 5.50
N VAL A 475 -29.32 34.81 4.87
CA VAL A 475 -28.86 35.06 3.49
C VAL A 475 -27.35 34.87 3.36
N ASN A 476 -26.57 35.49 4.26
CA ASN A 476 -25.11 35.32 4.28
C ASN A 476 -24.70 33.86 4.46
N SER A 477 -25.39 33.12 5.34
CA SER A 477 -25.12 31.69 5.56
C SER A 477 -25.43 30.83 4.35
N SER A 478 -26.51 31.15 3.62
CA SER A 478 -26.93 30.45 2.39
C SER A 478 -25.95 30.73 1.25
N GLU A 479 -25.49 31.98 1.06
CA GLU A 479 -24.45 32.31 0.08
C GLU A 479 -23.13 31.56 0.34
N ILE A 480 -22.74 31.42 1.62
CA ILE A 480 -21.55 30.63 1.99
C ILE A 480 -21.75 29.15 1.67
N ALA A 481 -22.94 28.60 1.97
CA ALA A 481 -23.25 27.20 1.69
C ALA A 481 -23.28 26.92 0.18
N GLU A 482 -23.91 27.78 -0.61
CA GLU A 482 -23.94 27.72 -2.07
C GLU A 482 -22.50 27.69 -2.64
N ARG A 483 -21.64 28.60 -2.19
CA ARG A 483 -20.24 28.62 -2.61
C ARG A 483 -19.51 27.31 -2.28
N ASN A 484 -19.74 26.75 -1.09
CA ASN A 484 -19.11 25.49 -0.69
C ASN A 484 -19.62 24.32 -1.54
N ILE A 485 -20.92 24.25 -1.83
CA ILE A 485 -21.53 23.25 -2.72
C ILE A 485 -20.87 23.31 -4.11
N TYR A 486 -20.76 24.51 -4.71
CA TYR A 486 -20.14 24.65 -6.03
C TYR A 486 -18.63 24.35 -6.03
N ASN A 487 -17.93 24.67 -4.95
CA ASN A 487 -16.53 24.28 -4.80
C ASN A 487 -16.39 22.74 -4.78
N GLU A 488 -17.22 22.03 -4.03
CA GLU A 488 -17.20 20.56 -3.99
C GLU A 488 -17.61 19.94 -5.33
N LEU A 489 -18.58 20.51 -6.04
CA LEU A 489 -18.91 20.09 -7.41
C LEU A 489 -17.72 20.27 -8.36
N GLY A 490 -16.98 21.36 -8.23
CA GLY A 490 -15.75 21.60 -9.00
C GLY A 490 -14.66 20.56 -8.70
N THR A 491 -14.44 20.26 -7.42
CA THR A 491 -13.51 19.21 -6.98
C THR A 491 -13.93 17.84 -7.51
N LEU A 492 -15.22 17.51 -7.41
CA LEU A 492 -15.78 16.25 -7.89
C LEU A 492 -15.55 16.07 -9.39
N LYS A 493 -15.80 17.12 -10.19
CA LYS A 493 -15.55 17.11 -11.63
C LYS A 493 -14.09 16.78 -11.97
N VAL A 494 -13.14 17.40 -11.27
CA VAL A 494 -11.70 17.14 -11.48
C VAL A 494 -11.33 15.71 -11.12
N GLN A 495 -11.81 15.22 -9.97
CA GLN A 495 -11.54 13.85 -9.51
C GLN A 495 -12.13 12.79 -10.46
N VAL A 496 -13.39 12.96 -10.90
CA VAL A 496 -14.02 12.07 -11.89
C VAL A 496 -13.20 12.05 -13.18
N HIS A 497 -12.82 13.23 -13.70
CA HIS A 497 -12.00 13.33 -14.89
C HIS A 497 -10.65 12.64 -14.74
N ASP A 498 -9.96 12.83 -13.61
CA ASP A 498 -8.63 12.25 -13.36
C ASP A 498 -8.65 10.73 -13.26
N VAL A 499 -9.74 10.15 -12.78
CA VAL A 499 -9.96 8.70 -12.78
C VAL A 499 -10.29 8.23 -14.19
N LEU A 500 -11.38 8.74 -14.76
CA LEU A 500 -11.95 8.20 -16.01
C LEU A 500 -11.02 8.36 -17.20
N LYS A 501 -10.17 9.39 -17.25
CA LYS A 501 -9.24 9.58 -18.38
C LYS A 501 -8.29 8.40 -18.59
N PHE A 502 -8.00 7.61 -17.55
CA PHE A 502 -7.12 6.44 -17.60
C PHE A 502 -7.85 5.10 -17.52
N SER A 503 -9.15 5.11 -17.19
CA SER A 503 -9.97 3.90 -17.06
C SER A 503 -10.32 3.31 -18.41
N ASP A 504 -10.37 1.98 -18.47
CA ASP A 504 -11.01 1.25 -19.56
C ASP A 504 -12.56 1.29 -19.41
N ILE A 505 -13.26 0.59 -20.30
CA ILE A 505 -14.73 0.57 -20.34
C ILE A 505 -15.30 -0.20 -19.14
N GLU A 506 -14.67 -1.30 -18.73
CA GLU A 506 -15.20 -2.15 -17.66
C GLU A 506 -15.11 -1.43 -16.30
N PHE A 507 -13.95 -0.85 -15.98
CA PHE A 507 -13.78 -0.11 -14.75
C PHE A 507 -14.58 1.19 -14.71
N GLU A 508 -14.72 1.87 -15.85
CA GLU A 508 -15.58 3.06 -15.95
C GLU A 508 -17.01 2.74 -15.53
N SER A 509 -17.59 1.64 -16.03
CA SER A 509 -18.94 1.22 -15.63
C SER A 509 -19.03 1.00 -14.12
N LYS A 510 -18.11 0.22 -13.54
CA LYS A 510 -18.08 -0.07 -12.10
C LYS A 510 -17.90 1.20 -11.27
N PHE A 511 -17.06 2.13 -11.73
CA PHE A 511 -16.83 3.42 -11.09
C PHE A 511 -18.06 4.34 -11.12
N ILE A 512 -18.74 4.43 -12.27
CA ILE A 512 -19.96 5.22 -12.42
C ILE A 512 -21.06 4.66 -11.53
N ASP A 513 -21.24 3.34 -11.50
CA ASP A 513 -22.26 2.69 -10.66
C ASP A 513 -22.02 2.94 -9.17
N ALA A 514 -20.78 2.75 -8.70
CA ALA A 514 -20.39 3.03 -7.32
C ALA A 514 -20.57 4.52 -6.95
N SER A 515 -20.21 5.42 -7.87
CA SER A 515 -20.38 6.87 -7.68
C SER A 515 -21.86 7.26 -7.58
N ASN A 516 -22.70 6.73 -8.47
CA ASN A 516 -24.13 7.00 -8.50
C ASN A 516 -24.83 6.49 -7.24
N GLN A 517 -24.43 5.31 -6.73
CA GLN A 517 -24.96 4.79 -5.48
C GLN A 517 -24.68 5.73 -4.30
N LEU A 518 -23.49 6.34 -4.24
CA LEU A 518 -23.14 7.30 -3.20
C LEU A 518 -23.87 8.64 -3.38
N LEU A 519 -23.96 9.14 -4.61
CA LEU A 519 -24.67 10.39 -4.91
C LEU A 519 -26.15 10.29 -4.52
N GLN A 520 -26.81 9.18 -4.84
CA GLN A 520 -28.23 8.95 -4.55
C GLN A 520 -28.56 8.64 -3.08
N SER A 521 -27.62 8.85 -2.15
CA SER A 521 -27.86 8.64 -0.72
C SER A 521 -28.79 9.71 -0.10
N THR A 522 -29.09 10.80 -0.81
CA THR A 522 -30.04 11.85 -0.41
C THR A 522 -30.82 12.35 -1.62
N ASP A 523 -32.10 12.68 -1.42
CA ASP A 523 -32.96 13.35 -2.40
C ASP A 523 -32.58 14.82 -2.67
N LEU A 524 -31.77 15.43 -1.79
CA LEU A 524 -31.29 16.80 -1.95
C LEU A 524 -30.37 16.98 -3.16
N ILE A 525 -29.79 15.88 -3.68
CA ILE A 525 -28.90 15.90 -4.85
C ILE A 525 -29.67 15.97 -6.18
N ASP A 526 -30.96 15.63 -6.19
CA ASP A 526 -31.76 15.44 -7.41
C ASP A 526 -31.67 16.61 -8.41
N PRO A 527 -31.71 17.89 -7.97
CA PRO A 527 -31.58 19.03 -8.88
C PRO A 527 -30.20 19.13 -9.56
N LEU A 528 -29.18 18.51 -8.98
CA LEU A 528 -27.79 18.55 -9.44
C LEU A 528 -27.41 17.35 -10.32
N LEU A 529 -28.17 16.25 -10.27
CA LEU A 529 -27.90 15.02 -11.03
C LEU A 529 -27.69 15.24 -12.54
N PRO A 530 -28.49 16.07 -13.26
CA PRO A 530 -28.25 16.29 -14.68
C PRO A 530 -26.88 16.89 -14.99
N ASN A 531 -26.38 17.78 -14.12
CA ASN A 531 -25.06 18.38 -14.25
C ASN A 531 -23.96 17.36 -13.89
N LEU A 532 -24.17 16.58 -12.83
CA LEU A 532 -23.25 15.53 -12.39
C LEU A 532 -23.05 14.44 -13.45
N ASN A 533 -24.11 14.04 -14.16
CA ASN A 533 -24.02 13.05 -15.23
C ASN A 533 -23.11 13.51 -16.37
N SER A 534 -22.99 14.82 -16.60
CA SER A 534 -22.06 15.35 -17.61
C SER A 534 -20.59 15.22 -17.20
N PHE A 535 -20.28 14.97 -15.91
CA PHE A 535 -18.90 14.82 -15.45
C PHE A 535 -18.30 13.48 -15.88
N PHE A 536 -19.13 12.48 -16.17
CA PHE A 536 -18.68 11.17 -16.61
C PHE A 536 -18.32 11.11 -18.11
N ASP A 537 -18.70 12.13 -18.91
CA ASP A 537 -18.31 12.23 -20.31
C ASP A 537 -16.87 12.78 -20.43
N VAL A 538 -15.90 11.87 -20.40
CA VAL A 538 -14.46 12.18 -20.34
C VAL A 538 -13.72 11.54 -21.52
N GLU A 539 -12.99 12.36 -22.28
CA GLU A 539 -12.12 11.87 -23.35
C GLU A 539 -10.93 11.08 -22.76
N LYS A 540 -10.77 9.84 -23.23
CA LYS A 540 -9.70 8.93 -22.78
C LYS A 540 -8.35 9.35 -23.34
N VAL A 541 -7.29 9.13 -22.56
CA VAL A 541 -5.94 9.38 -23.05
C VAL A 541 -5.51 8.30 -24.05
N ASP A 542 -4.77 8.71 -25.08
CA ASP A 542 -4.20 7.82 -26.10
C ASP A 542 -2.84 7.22 -25.68
N LYS A 543 -2.25 7.72 -24.59
CA LYS A 543 -0.94 7.31 -24.07
C LYS A 543 -0.72 7.74 -22.62
N ILE A 544 0.18 7.04 -21.94
CA ILE A 544 0.66 7.40 -20.60
C ILE A 544 1.96 8.20 -20.69
N ASN A 545 1.98 9.37 -20.06
CA ASN A 545 3.15 10.23 -19.95
C ASN A 545 4.08 9.75 -18.84
N LEU A 546 5.23 9.17 -19.19
CA LEU A 546 6.23 8.72 -18.23
C LEU A 546 7.36 9.76 -18.11
N LYS A 547 7.54 10.32 -16.92
CA LYS A 547 8.67 11.22 -16.63
C LYS A 547 9.94 10.42 -16.36
N THR A 548 11.08 11.09 -16.35
CA THR A 548 12.39 10.44 -16.15
C THR A 548 12.45 9.66 -14.86
N TYR A 549 11.91 10.22 -13.78
CA TYR A 549 11.89 9.60 -12.46
C TYR A 549 10.82 8.50 -12.30
N ASN A 550 10.03 8.20 -13.34
CA ASN A 550 9.11 7.07 -13.37
C ASN A 550 9.75 5.80 -13.94
N THR A 551 10.96 5.88 -14.52
CA THR A 551 11.60 4.73 -15.18
C THR A 551 13.02 4.53 -14.70
N VAL A 552 13.50 3.28 -14.68
CA VAL A 552 14.88 2.96 -14.24
C VAL A 552 15.91 3.69 -15.11
N PHE A 553 15.75 3.58 -16.43
CA PHE A 553 16.69 4.15 -17.39
C PHE A 553 16.65 5.69 -17.39
N GLY A 554 15.45 6.28 -17.37
CA GLY A 554 15.27 7.73 -17.28
C GLY A 554 15.87 8.31 -16.00
N THR A 555 15.70 7.61 -14.87
CA THR A 555 16.24 8.02 -13.57
C THR A 555 17.75 8.04 -13.62
N LYS A 556 18.42 7.00 -14.13
CA LYS A 556 19.87 6.96 -14.29
C LYS A 556 20.40 8.15 -15.08
N ILE A 557 19.79 8.43 -16.24
CA ILE A 557 20.17 9.56 -17.10
C ILE A 557 20.02 10.87 -16.34
N PHE A 558 18.88 11.06 -15.68
CA PHE A 558 18.56 12.29 -14.95
C PHE A 558 19.51 12.51 -13.76
N LEU A 559 19.76 11.49 -12.94
CA LEU A 559 20.69 11.56 -11.81
C LEU A 559 22.11 11.94 -12.27
N LEU A 560 22.62 11.23 -13.28
CA LEU A 560 23.94 11.47 -13.84
C LEU A 560 24.06 12.86 -14.46
N PHE A 561 22.98 13.37 -15.07
CA PHE A 561 22.97 14.69 -15.70
C PHE A 561 23.12 15.77 -14.63
N PHE A 562 22.37 15.66 -13.54
CA PHE A 562 22.48 16.60 -12.42
C PHE A 562 23.78 16.47 -11.64
N LEU A 563 24.35 15.27 -11.51
CA LEU A 563 25.72 15.11 -10.97
C LEU A 563 26.76 15.82 -11.85
N GLY A 564 26.66 15.67 -13.18
CA GLY A 564 27.48 16.41 -14.13
C GLY A 564 27.32 17.92 -13.97
N LEU A 565 26.08 18.40 -13.85
CA LEU A 565 25.77 19.80 -13.57
C LEU A 565 26.39 20.29 -12.26
N THR A 566 26.38 19.48 -11.20
CA THR A 566 27.01 19.86 -9.93
C THR A 566 28.51 20.04 -10.07
N ILE A 567 29.21 19.08 -10.71
CA ILE A 567 30.64 19.21 -10.97
C ILE A 567 30.93 20.46 -11.80
N PHE A 568 30.09 20.74 -12.81
CA PHE A 568 30.19 21.95 -13.62
C PHE A 568 30.00 23.24 -12.81
N VAL A 569 29.15 23.25 -11.78
CA VAL A 569 28.87 24.45 -10.99
C VAL A 569 29.91 24.67 -9.89
N ILE A 570 30.35 23.62 -9.20
CA ILE A 570 31.23 23.71 -8.02
C ILE A 570 32.69 24.04 -8.40
N PHE A 571 33.23 23.39 -9.44
CA PHE A 571 34.66 23.48 -9.77
C PHE A 571 34.93 24.54 -10.83
N GLU A 572 36.00 25.33 -10.67
CA GLU A 572 36.38 26.38 -11.64
C GLU A 572 37.46 25.91 -12.62
N GLU A 573 38.09 24.77 -12.33
CA GLU A 573 39.15 24.15 -13.11
C GLU A 573 38.65 23.77 -14.50
N LYS A 574 39.38 24.19 -15.55
CA LYS A 574 38.95 23.99 -16.94
C LYS A 574 38.67 22.52 -17.26
N PHE A 575 39.52 21.62 -16.76
CA PHE A 575 39.41 20.19 -17.01
C PHE A 575 38.11 19.60 -16.43
N ALA A 576 37.74 19.98 -15.20
CA ALA A 576 36.48 19.55 -14.58
C ALA A 576 35.25 20.09 -15.32
N LYS A 577 35.29 21.35 -15.77
CA LYS A 577 34.23 21.95 -16.60
C LYS A 577 34.06 21.21 -17.94
N TYR A 578 35.16 20.80 -18.60
CA TYR A 578 35.06 20.05 -19.86
C TYR A 578 34.54 18.63 -19.66
N ILE A 579 35.01 17.91 -18.63
CA ILE A 579 34.54 16.55 -18.33
C ILE A 579 33.04 16.56 -18.01
N SER A 580 32.59 17.49 -17.18
CA SER A 580 31.17 17.64 -16.85
C SER A 580 30.30 17.99 -18.07
N LEU A 581 30.78 18.84 -18.97
CA LEU A 581 30.07 19.12 -20.22
C LEU A 581 30.01 17.90 -21.15
N ILE A 582 31.11 17.16 -21.29
CA ILE A 582 31.16 15.93 -22.10
C ILE A 582 30.19 14.89 -21.54
N SER A 583 30.16 14.69 -20.22
CA SER A 583 29.22 13.75 -19.59
C SER A 583 27.77 14.19 -19.78
N MET A 584 27.44 15.48 -19.61
CA MET A 584 26.09 16.00 -19.86
C MET A 584 25.67 15.84 -21.33
N TYR A 585 26.55 16.09 -22.29
CA TYR A 585 26.27 15.84 -23.71
C TYR A 585 26.02 14.36 -23.99
N PHE A 586 26.88 13.50 -23.45
CA PHE A 586 26.73 12.04 -23.58
C PHE A 586 25.39 11.56 -23.02
N LEU A 587 24.98 12.01 -21.84
CA LEU A 587 23.69 11.66 -21.24
C LEU A 587 22.49 12.23 -22.01
N SER A 588 22.63 13.44 -22.55
CA SER A 588 21.62 14.02 -23.42
C SER A 588 21.43 13.17 -24.68
N ILE A 589 22.52 12.64 -25.25
CA ILE A 589 22.46 11.71 -26.39
C ILE A 589 21.84 10.37 -25.98
N LEU A 590 22.22 9.83 -24.82
CA LEU A 590 21.64 8.58 -24.28
C LEU A 590 20.12 8.67 -24.09
N SER A 591 19.57 9.86 -23.83
CA SER A 591 18.11 10.05 -23.69
C SER A 591 17.32 9.74 -24.96
N PHE A 592 17.96 9.66 -26.12
CA PHE A 592 17.35 9.26 -27.39
C PHE A 592 17.44 7.75 -27.69
N ILE A 593 18.02 6.95 -26.80
CA ILE A 593 18.16 5.51 -26.99
C ILE A 593 16.92 4.78 -26.45
N LYS A 594 16.34 3.91 -27.28
CA LYS A 594 15.21 3.05 -26.91
C LYS A 594 15.73 1.75 -26.28
N VAL A 595 15.36 1.50 -25.03
CA VAL A 595 15.67 0.29 -24.26
C VAL A 595 14.40 -0.54 -24.10
N THR A 596 14.35 -1.74 -24.68
CA THR A 596 13.15 -2.59 -24.62
C THR A 596 13.48 -3.92 -23.93
N PRO A 597 12.69 -4.37 -22.93
CA PRO A 597 11.57 -3.65 -22.30
C PRO A 597 12.04 -2.51 -21.37
N LEU A 598 11.21 -1.48 -21.22
CA LEU A 598 11.48 -0.37 -20.29
C LEU A 598 10.84 -0.67 -18.93
N LYS A 599 11.67 -0.72 -17.88
CA LYS A 599 11.23 -0.90 -16.50
C LYS A 599 10.65 0.42 -15.94
N VAL A 600 9.39 0.38 -15.53
CA VAL A 600 8.61 1.51 -15.00
C VAL A 600 8.26 1.26 -13.54
N PHE A 601 8.39 2.30 -12.72
CA PHE A 601 8.02 2.24 -11.31
C PHE A 601 6.50 2.35 -11.16
N SER A 602 5.91 1.41 -10.44
CA SER A 602 4.56 1.54 -9.90
C SER A 602 4.61 2.40 -8.62
N GLN A 603 5.38 1.95 -7.62
CA GLN A 603 5.72 2.64 -6.37
C GLN A 603 6.91 1.91 -5.70
N THR A 604 7.68 2.57 -4.85
CA THR A 604 8.74 1.91 -4.05
C THR A 604 8.15 0.81 -3.17
N GLY A 605 8.77 -0.37 -3.14
CA GLY A 605 8.28 -1.54 -2.39
C GLY A 605 7.17 -2.33 -3.09
N TYR A 606 6.84 -2.00 -4.35
CA TYR A 606 5.84 -2.70 -5.16
C TYR A 606 6.43 -3.24 -6.46
N PRO A 607 5.80 -4.24 -7.08
CA PRO A 607 6.26 -4.82 -8.34
C PRO A 607 6.40 -3.77 -9.44
N THR A 608 7.53 -3.80 -10.16
CA THR A 608 7.71 -2.96 -11.34
C THR A 608 6.86 -3.46 -12.49
N ILE A 609 6.39 -2.52 -13.30
CA ILE A 609 5.71 -2.83 -14.56
C ILE A 609 6.66 -2.61 -15.73
N TYR A 610 6.38 -3.28 -16.84
CA TYR A 610 7.20 -3.25 -18.03
C TYR A 610 6.41 -2.68 -19.19
N THR A 611 7.04 -1.81 -19.98
CA THR A 611 6.48 -1.33 -21.25
C THR A 611 7.39 -1.72 -22.41
N VAL A 612 6.80 -2.33 -23.42
CA VAL A 612 7.41 -2.72 -24.70
C VAL A 612 6.99 -1.75 -25.80
N ASP A 613 5.72 -1.35 -25.80
CA ASP A 613 5.16 -0.39 -26.75
C ASP A 613 5.18 1.04 -26.19
N TYR A 614 6.31 1.71 -26.43
CA TYR A 614 6.51 3.10 -26.05
C TYR A 614 7.34 3.89 -27.07
N ASN A 615 7.16 5.20 -27.07
CA ASN A 615 7.93 6.16 -27.85
C ASN A 615 8.75 7.10 -26.93
N ILE A 616 9.94 7.48 -27.40
CA ILE A 616 10.78 8.46 -26.72
C ILE A 616 10.26 9.86 -27.02
N ASN A 617 10.15 10.71 -26.00
CA ASN A 617 9.86 12.12 -26.20
C ASN A 617 11.15 12.88 -26.55
N TYR A 618 11.38 13.11 -27.84
CA TYR A 618 12.56 13.84 -28.33
C TYR A 618 12.71 15.23 -27.71
N ASN A 619 11.62 15.88 -27.31
CA ASN A 619 11.68 17.19 -26.67
C ASN A 619 12.52 17.15 -25.38
N PHE A 620 12.39 16.09 -24.58
CA PHE A 620 13.16 15.93 -23.34
C PHE A 620 14.68 15.95 -23.61
N GLY A 621 15.15 15.12 -24.56
CA GLY A 621 16.56 15.09 -24.92
C GLY A 621 17.07 16.40 -25.55
N ILE A 622 16.23 17.06 -26.35
CA ILE A 622 16.54 18.38 -26.94
C ILE A 622 16.72 19.43 -25.84
N ILE A 623 15.86 19.43 -24.81
CA ILE A 623 15.98 20.34 -23.66
C ILE A 623 17.33 20.14 -22.95
N LEU A 624 17.73 18.89 -22.70
CA LEU A 624 19.03 18.59 -22.09
C LEU A 624 20.22 19.06 -22.94
N LEU A 625 20.15 18.87 -24.26
CA LEU A 625 21.17 19.36 -25.20
C LEU A 625 21.28 20.88 -25.21
N ILE A 626 20.13 21.59 -25.25
CA ILE A 626 20.10 23.05 -25.23
C ILE A 626 20.62 23.57 -23.89
N LEU A 627 20.22 22.96 -22.78
CA LEU A 627 20.69 23.30 -21.45
C LEU A 627 22.21 23.16 -21.34
N THR A 628 22.76 22.03 -21.78
CA THR A 628 24.21 21.77 -21.81
C THR A 628 24.94 22.79 -22.69
N SER A 629 24.37 23.11 -23.85
CA SER A 629 24.95 24.07 -24.80
C SER A 629 24.94 25.51 -24.25
N LEU A 630 23.88 25.92 -23.55
CA LEU A 630 23.82 27.22 -22.89
C LEU A 630 24.83 27.32 -21.74
N LEU A 631 25.03 26.24 -20.98
CA LEU A 631 26.07 26.18 -19.94
C LEU A 631 27.47 26.31 -20.55
N PHE A 632 27.75 25.63 -21.67
CA PHE A 632 29.00 25.78 -22.41
C PHE A 632 29.23 27.21 -22.91
N LEU A 633 28.22 27.81 -23.54
CA LEU A 633 28.29 29.21 -24.02
C LEU A 633 28.52 30.19 -22.89
N ARG A 634 27.84 30.00 -21.75
CA ARG A 634 28.03 30.81 -20.54
C ARG A 634 29.47 30.73 -20.03
N TYR A 635 30.03 29.53 -19.99
CA TYR A 635 31.41 29.31 -19.57
C TYR A 635 32.42 29.97 -20.53
N LEU A 636 32.24 29.83 -21.84
CA LEU A 636 33.09 30.51 -22.83
C LEU A 636 33.01 32.04 -22.70
N HIS A 637 31.82 32.59 -22.46
CA HIS A 637 31.65 34.03 -22.28
C HIS A 637 32.37 34.53 -21.03
N TYR A 638 32.28 33.80 -19.92
CA TYR A 638 32.99 34.12 -18.68
C TYR A 638 34.52 34.09 -18.87
N GLN A 639 35.07 33.12 -19.61
CA GLN A 639 36.51 33.08 -19.90
C GLN A 639 36.99 34.20 -20.81
N ARG A 640 36.16 34.72 -21.71
CA ARG A 640 36.53 35.85 -22.58
C ARG A 640 36.51 37.21 -21.88
N ASN A 641 35.80 37.32 -20.76
CA ASN A 641 35.65 38.57 -19.99
C ASN A 641 36.55 38.61 -18.73
N LYS A 642 37.26 37.53 -18.41
CA LYS A 642 38.39 37.48 -17.48
C LYS A 642 39.66 37.78 -18.26
#